data_AF-A0A935ZY95-F1
#
_entry.id   AF-A0A935ZY95-F1
#
_cell.length_a   1.000
_cell.length_b   1.000
_cell.length_c   1.000
_cell.angle_alpha   90.00
_cell.angle_beta   90.00
_cell.angle_gamma   90.00
#
_symmetry.space_group_name_H-M   'P 1'
#
loop_
_entity.id
_entity.type
_entity.pdbx_description
1 polymer ?
#
loop_
_entity_poly.entity_id
_entity_poly.type
_entity_poly.pdbx_seq_one_letter_code
_entity_poly.pdbx_strand_id
1 'polypeptide(L)'
;MLARMLRAFIQLTDTMADRDPDLSPVWAELGAIAEASRELGQFPFEGLAKMVRGLSDQVDTPEFDTLYSLIVDIQRQRVSDGEAGDGFRSRGVQKLLNGKPYDAIRWLGRAEELFAKDEYRRELIFTLIESSYGFERAGLLWAARSKLMAAIERSFHALLVSGELPHVVNHCLKRLMWVEVQLGRIPHVLQANSWWHFCAGHFGASKPLDVNEVRLLDAVLGIHFLNFPVDRLGEVRGLPDPLSKLGLGMARLAVLYALGHEEQIQLDAFSDDPQGPVDLLKFFEQWHDQPAREDLPAQPMLSDSPVMELRSMILGSEIVVSGPNEPTAIGIAESLLGALEALLATSDERDVLAHTELTQIRVRKVEGLSAAPTFEWLSDTPGVHAEIGIGERVEFADQEALKAFAEFLVETSLKIACRQFTIRDPDSWIRKVAGEERGLSRAALFGNVLVLGRNVFGSDPKVKLQDWISEDDSLWEVKRDVHWRPKSLPGANGKLAQSLKFGSAPQPDDLMDTSQRKHSERRVVSPIDVSTWNAAGWGGACYGSDFMRPPIMSLMFRDLDAGARIFSNWRTRWGVQGVEDALRVAIVTGVSKRNPHHYAVVVGPNIGRLSRDLRPGVIVSTVSRILHMTPDSPENLNTFLREYGKFRAFFLVPGRLPSGQTQTPEILYELALVKRSVDVRPAWEIGENDFDMVALLDDEDPMIPDGVVDAPVLKAMALRRDRRSRR
;
A
#
# COMPACT_ATOMS: atom_id res chain seq x y z
N MET A 1 27.14 23.25 5.41
CA MET A 1 27.37 23.33 6.88
C MET A 1 28.70 22.71 7.32
N LEU A 2 28.98 21.43 7.06
CA LEU A 2 30.27 20.82 7.43
C LEU A 2 31.48 21.58 6.88
N ALA A 3 31.46 21.95 5.60
CA ALA A 3 32.52 22.77 4.98
C ALA A 3 32.67 24.16 5.65
N ARG A 4 31.57 24.73 6.14
CA ARG A 4 31.56 26.01 6.88
C ARG A 4 32.23 25.84 8.25
N MET A 5 31.96 24.74 8.95
CA MET A 5 32.64 24.36 10.19
C MET A 5 34.14 24.14 9.97
N LEU A 6 34.53 23.35 8.98
CA LEU A 6 35.94 23.10 8.66
C LEU A 6 36.67 24.41 8.30
N ARG A 7 36.02 25.30 7.54
CA ARG A 7 36.57 26.63 7.25
C ARG A 7 36.72 27.48 8.52
N ALA A 8 35.74 27.48 9.42
CA ALA A 8 35.83 28.19 10.69
C ALA A 8 36.99 27.65 11.56
N PHE A 9 37.25 26.34 11.51
CA PHE A 9 38.40 25.73 12.20
C PHE A 9 39.74 26.11 11.58
N ILE A 10 39.82 26.19 10.25
CA ILE A 10 41.02 26.69 9.55
C ILE A 10 41.24 28.15 9.94
N GLN A 11 40.20 28.99 9.89
CA GLN A 11 40.27 30.39 10.31
C GLN A 11 40.71 30.54 11.76
N LEU A 12 40.20 29.70 12.67
CA LEU A 12 40.66 29.69 14.05
C LEU A 12 42.17 29.45 14.14
N THR A 13 42.66 28.45 13.43
CA THR A 13 44.07 28.06 13.44
C THR A 13 44.96 29.17 12.87
N ASP A 14 44.52 29.78 11.76
CA ASP A 14 45.23 30.88 11.11
C ASP A 14 45.28 32.13 12.00
N THR A 15 44.15 32.52 12.61
CA THR A 15 44.09 33.69 13.49
C THR A 15 44.90 33.47 14.76
N MET A 16 44.92 32.26 15.33
CA MET A 16 45.78 31.95 16.49
C MET A 16 47.29 32.05 16.19
N ALA A 17 47.71 32.10 14.93
CA ALA A 17 49.11 32.34 14.55
C ALA A 17 49.52 33.84 14.59
N ASP A 18 48.55 34.75 14.74
CA ASP A 18 48.80 36.19 14.84
C ASP A 18 49.33 36.59 16.23
N ARG A 19 50.03 37.73 16.29
CA ARG A 19 50.64 38.25 17.54
C ARG A 19 49.62 38.72 18.58
N ASP A 20 48.41 39.10 18.15
CA ASP A 20 47.31 39.57 19.00
C ASP A 20 45.98 39.17 18.33
N PRO A 21 45.53 37.91 18.52
CA PRO A 21 44.42 37.35 17.75
C PRO A 21 43.06 37.80 18.28
N ASP A 22 42.24 38.44 17.42
CA ASP A 22 40.81 38.64 17.69
C ASP A 22 39.99 37.42 17.23
N LEU A 23 39.64 36.56 18.19
CA LEU A 23 38.90 35.33 17.94
C LEU A 23 37.37 35.51 18.01
N SER A 24 36.88 36.70 18.38
CA SER A 24 35.45 36.98 18.57
C SER A 24 34.60 36.65 17.33
N PRO A 25 35.02 37.00 16.09
CA PRO A 25 34.28 36.64 14.87
C PRO A 25 34.20 35.12 14.65
N VAL A 26 35.26 34.39 15.02
CA VAL A 26 35.32 32.93 14.88
C VAL A 26 34.38 32.26 15.88
N TRP A 27 34.33 32.75 17.13
CA TRP A 27 33.38 32.27 18.12
C TRP A 27 31.93 32.52 17.73
N ALA A 28 31.61 33.70 17.20
CA ALA A 28 30.28 34.03 16.71
C ALA A 28 29.87 33.11 15.55
N GLU A 29 30.79 32.82 14.62
CA GLU A 29 30.55 31.92 13.49
C GLU A 29 30.33 30.46 13.96
N LEU A 30 31.16 29.96 14.87
CA LEU A 30 30.97 28.63 15.47
C LEU A 30 29.66 28.54 16.27
N GLY A 31 29.26 29.62 16.94
CA GLY A 31 27.98 29.72 17.64
C GLY A 31 26.80 29.67 16.67
N ALA A 32 26.86 30.40 15.56
CA ALA A 32 25.85 30.33 14.50
C ALA A 32 25.77 28.93 13.87
N ILE A 33 26.92 28.25 13.70
CA ILE A 33 26.98 26.87 13.22
C ILE A 33 26.33 25.92 14.22
N ALA A 34 26.64 26.06 15.52
CA ALA A 34 26.06 25.26 16.58
C ALA A 34 24.53 25.43 16.64
N GLU A 35 24.02 26.65 16.56
CA GLU A 35 22.58 26.90 16.59
C GLU A 35 21.87 26.30 15.38
N ALA A 36 22.41 26.50 14.18
CA ALA A 36 21.87 25.87 12.96
C ALA A 36 21.96 24.34 12.99
N SER A 37 22.86 23.75 13.79
CA SER A 37 22.97 22.30 13.92
C SER A 37 21.80 21.64 14.66
N ARG A 38 20.99 22.41 15.40
CA ARG A 38 19.81 21.90 16.12
C ARG A 38 18.81 21.22 15.18
N GLU A 39 18.65 21.75 13.97
CA GLU A 39 17.74 21.22 12.95
C GLU A 39 18.41 20.22 11.99
N LEU A 40 19.73 20.04 12.10
CA LEU A 40 20.53 19.20 11.22
C LEU A 40 21.01 17.96 11.97
N GLY A 41 20.14 16.95 12.08
CA GLY A 41 20.46 15.71 12.79
C GLY A 41 21.78 15.06 12.33
N GLN A 42 22.01 14.99 11.02
CA GLN A 42 23.22 14.39 10.44
C GLN A 42 24.50 15.23 10.62
N PHE A 43 24.43 16.43 11.20
CA PHE A 43 25.63 17.22 11.47
C PHE A 43 26.46 16.54 12.58
N PRO A 44 27.79 16.36 12.40
CA PRO A 44 28.65 15.68 13.36
C PRO A 44 28.98 16.59 14.56
N PHE A 45 27.96 16.86 15.39
CA PHE A 45 28.03 17.81 16.50
C PHE A 45 29.07 17.43 17.55
N GLU A 46 29.31 16.13 17.78
CA GLU A 46 30.36 15.68 18.70
C GLU A 46 31.75 16.22 18.32
N GLY A 47 32.05 16.33 17.03
CA GLY A 47 33.33 16.86 16.57
C GLY A 47 33.50 18.32 16.97
N LEU A 48 32.46 19.13 16.76
CA LEU A 48 32.43 20.52 17.21
C LEU A 48 32.53 20.62 18.73
N ALA A 49 31.76 19.84 19.47
CA ALA A 49 31.75 19.87 20.93
C ALA A 49 33.09 19.44 21.56
N LYS A 50 33.76 18.42 20.99
CA LYS A 50 35.10 17.99 21.42
C LYS A 50 36.14 19.07 21.16
N MET A 51 36.06 19.74 20.02
CA MET A 51 36.99 20.80 19.64
C MET A 51 36.85 22.02 20.55
N VAL A 52 35.62 22.52 20.78
CA VAL A 52 35.36 23.63 21.71
C VAL A 52 35.80 23.26 23.13
N ARG A 53 35.51 22.04 23.61
CA ARG A 53 36.01 21.56 24.91
C ARG A 53 37.53 21.48 25.00
N GLY A 54 38.22 21.14 23.92
CA GLY A 54 39.69 21.10 23.91
C GLY A 54 40.35 22.47 24.08
N LEU A 55 39.62 23.56 23.82
CA LEU A 55 40.12 24.93 23.89
C LEU A 55 39.83 25.61 25.24
N SER A 56 39.02 24.99 26.12
CA SER A 56 38.56 25.62 27.37
C SER A 56 39.70 25.97 28.32
N ASP A 57 40.78 25.22 28.31
CA ASP A 57 41.93 25.45 29.19
C ASP A 57 42.85 26.58 28.68
N GLN A 58 42.66 27.03 27.44
CA GLN A 58 43.55 27.96 26.73
C GLN A 58 42.90 29.31 26.42
N VAL A 59 41.56 29.41 26.51
CA VAL A 59 40.79 30.59 26.13
C VAL A 59 39.86 30.96 27.27
N ASP A 60 39.99 32.19 27.79
CA ASP A 60 39.16 32.74 28.86
C ASP A 60 38.59 34.10 28.41
N THR A 61 37.51 34.07 27.63
CA THR A 61 36.81 35.27 27.16
C THR A 61 35.28 35.12 27.25
N PRO A 62 34.52 36.22 27.47
CA PRO A 62 33.05 36.17 27.56
C PRO A 62 32.37 35.60 26.31
N GLU A 63 32.94 35.85 25.14
CA GLU A 63 32.45 35.34 23.85
C GLU A 63 32.61 33.83 23.75
N PHE A 64 33.74 33.30 24.23
CA PHE A 64 33.99 31.87 24.30
C PHE A 64 33.07 31.19 25.34
N ASP A 65 32.85 31.80 26.50
CA ASP A 65 31.90 31.29 27.51
C ASP A 65 30.48 31.16 26.96
N THR A 66 30.06 32.13 26.14
CA THR A 66 28.76 32.12 25.46
C THR A 66 28.66 30.94 24.48
N LEU A 67 29.70 30.71 23.68
CA LEU A 67 29.78 29.55 22.77
C LEU A 67 29.79 28.23 23.56
N TYR A 68 30.59 28.15 24.62
CA TYR A 68 30.72 26.95 25.44
C TYR A 68 29.38 26.58 26.10
N SER A 69 28.69 27.56 26.69
CA SER A 69 27.34 27.40 27.25
C SER A 69 26.35 26.89 26.20
N LEU A 70 26.35 27.47 25.00
CA LEU A 70 25.50 27.03 23.90
C LEU A 70 25.77 25.57 23.49
N ILE A 71 27.05 25.19 23.38
CA ILE A 71 27.44 23.80 23.07
C ILE A 71 26.94 22.83 24.14
N VAL A 72 27.07 23.18 25.42
CA VAL A 72 26.57 22.37 26.55
C VAL A 72 25.05 22.22 26.47
N ASP A 73 24.31 23.29 26.19
CA ASP A 73 22.86 23.24 26.07
C ASP A 73 22.38 22.37 24.92
N ILE A 74 23.01 22.47 23.74
CA ILE A 74 22.71 21.60 22.60
C ILE A 74 23.03 20.14 22.94
N GLN A 75 24.18 19.89 23.57
CA GLN A 75 24.58 18.54 23.95
C GLN A 75 23.59 17.93 24.96
N ARG A 76 23.15 18.71 25.96
CA ARG A 76 22.14 18.30 26.93
C ARG A 76 20.84 17.87 26.24
N GLN A 77 20.36 18.65 25.28
CA GLN A 77 19.15 18.30 24.53
C GLN A 77 19.34 17.02 23.73
N ARG A 78 20.47 16.87 23.02
CA ARG A 78 20.75 15.67 22.21
C ARG A 78 20.85 14.41 23.07
N VAL A 79 21.49 14.48 24.24
CA VAL A 79 21.52 13.37 25.23
C VAL A 79 20.11 13.00 25.69
N SER A 80 19.30 14.00 26.05
CA SER A 80 17.91 13.78 26.47
C SER A 80 17.07 13.13 25.36
N ASP A 81 17.28 13.53 24.11
CA ASP A 81 16.61 12.94 22.95
C ASP A 81 16.99 11.46 22.78
N GLY A 82 18.26 11.12 22.96
CA GLY A 82 18.75 9.74 22.93
C GLY A 82 18.09 8.85 23.99
N GLU A 83 18.06 9.31 25.25
CA GLU A 83 17.41 8.57 26.34
C GLU A 83 15.91 8.38 26.10
N ALA A 84 15.21 9.41 25.61
CA ALA A 84 13.81 9.31 25.23
C ALA A 84 13.60 8.33 24.06
N GLY A 85 14.50 8.34 23.07
CA GLY A 85 14.53 7.40 21.96
C GLY A 85 14.62 5.96 22.44
N ASP A 86 15.53 5.66 23.38
CA ASP A 86 15.69 4.33 23.95
C ASP A 86 14.45 3.85 24.69
N GLY A 87 13.80 4.74 25.45
CA GLY A 87 12.53 4.45 26.12
C GLY A 87 11.43 4.07 25.13
N PHE A 88 11.27 4.83 24.04
CA PHE A 88 10.29 4.53 23.00
C PHE A 88 10.62 3.27 22.23
N ARG A 89 11.88 3.06 21.86
CA ARG A 89 12.34 1.85 21.16
C ARG A 89 12.06 0.60 21.99
N SER A 90 12.45 0.61 23.26
CA SER A 90 12.24 -0.52 24.18
C SER A 90 10.75 -0.89 24.27
N ARG A 91 9.86 0.11 24.39
CA ARG A 91 8.42 -0.11 24.41
C ARG A 91 7.90 -0.62 23.06
N GLY A 92 8.40 -0.10 21.95
CA GLY A 92 8.06 -0.54 20.59
C GLY A 92 8.42 -2.00 20.33
N VAL A 93 9.64 -2.40 20.68
CA VAL A 93 10.10 -3.80 20.60
C VAL A 93 9.23 -4.71 21.45
N GLN A 94 8.91 -4.31 22.69
CA GLN A 94 8.01 -5.09 23.54
C GLN A 94 6.62 -5.27 22.90
N LYS A 95 6.07 -4.23 22.25
CA LYS A 95 4.79 -4.33 21.54
C LYS A 95 4.87 -5.28 20.35
N LEU A 96 5.96 -5.24 19.60
CA LEU A 96 6.20 -6.13 18.48
C LEU A 96 6.28 -7.59 18.94
N LEU A 97 7.01 -7.88 20.02
CA LEU A 97 7.12 -9.23 20.59
C LEU A 97 5.76 -9.76 21.08
N ASN A 98 4.88 -8.88 21.56
CA ASN A 98 3.52 -9.23 21.99
C ASN A 98 2.50 -9.30 20.85
N GLY A 99 2.94 -9.34 19.59
CA GLY A 99 2.06 -9.44 18.43
C GLY A 99 1.23 -8.18 18.16
N LYS A 100 1.69 -6.99 18.59
CA LYS A 100 0.96 -5.71 18.37
C LYS A 100 1.71 -4.83 17.37
N PRO A 101 1.68 -5.15 16.06
CA PRO A 101 2.49 -4.47 15.05
C PRO A 101 2.17 -2.98 14.94
N TYR A 102 0.89 -2.59 14.97
CA TYR A 102 0.50 -1.19 14.86
C TYR A 102 0.97 -0.32 16.03
N ASP A 103 0.85 -0.83 17.26
CA ASP A 103 1.41 -0.16 18.42
C ASP A 103 2.93 -0.07 18.31
N ALA A 104 3.60 -1.12 17.86
CA ALA A 104 5.05 -1.11 17.67
C ALA A 104 5.47 -0.01 16.70
N ILE A 105 4.81 0.11 15.54
CA ILE A 105 5.07 1.17 14.54
C ILE A 105 4.92 2.56 15.16
N ARG A 106 3.89 2.78 16.01
CA ARG A 106 3.69 4.08 16.69
C ARG A 106 4.86 4.43 17.61
N TRP A 107 5.30 3.49 18.44
CA TRP A 107 6.40 3.73 19.38
C TRP A 107 7.75 3.85 18.68
N LEU A 108 8.04 2.96 17.73
CA LEU A 108 9.30 2.97 16.98
C LEU A 108 9.43 4.22 16.11
N GLY A 109 8.34 4.69 15.49
CA GLY A 109 8.35 5.92 14.70
C GLY A 109 8.76 7.17 15.50
N ARG A 110 8.43 7.22 16.80
CA ARG A 110 8.90 8.29 17.70
C ARG A 110 10.39 8.15 18.02
N ALA A 111 10.88 6.93 18.21
CA ALA A 111 12.29 6.67 18.44
C ALA A 111 13.14 7.04 17.21
N GLU A 112 12.68 6.71 16.00
CA GLU A 112 13.38 7.02 14.74
C GLU A 112 13.69 8.52 14.57
N GLU A 113 12.73 9.39 14.88
CA GLU A 113 12.89 10.85 14.80
C GLU A 113 13.93 11.35 15.81
N LEU A 114 13.93 10.77 17.02
CA LEU A 114 14.88 11.13 18.07
C LEU A 114 16.30 10.66 17.75
N PHE A 115 16.44 9.48 17.16
CA PHE A 115 17.73 8.91 16.73
C PHE A 115 18.23 9.41 15.38
N ALA A 116 17.53 10.36 14.73
CA ALA A 116 17.96 10.93 13.45
C ALA A 116 19.33 11.65 13.53
N LYS A 117 19.82 11.94 14.74
CA LYS A 117 21.12 12.57 14.98
C LYS A 117 22.28 11.61 14.69
N ASP A 118 23.40 12.16 14.23
CA ASP A 118 24.56 11.38 13.77
C ASP A 118 25.14 10.44 14.85
N GLU A 119 25.21 10.90 16.10
CA GLU A 119 25.73 10.12 17.23
C GLU A 119 24.86 8.90 17.61
N TYR A 120 23.58 8.89 17.22
CA TYR A 120 22.64 7.78 17.47
C TYR A 120 22.42 6.91 16.24
N ARG A 121 23.35 6.94 15.28
CA ARG A 121 23.25 6.18 14.02
C ARG A 121 23.02 4.68 14.27
N ARG A 122 23.69 4.12 15.29
CA ARG A 122 23.59 2.69 15.61
C ARG A 122 22.17 2.35 16.09
N GLU A 123 21.65 3.12 17.03
CA GLU A 123 20.32 3.01 17.61
C GLU A 123 19.26 3.18 16.51
N LEU A 124 19.47 4.14 15.60
CA LEU A 124 18.61 4.33 14.44
C LEU A 124 18.58 3.10 13.53
N ILE A 125 19.74 2.51 13.19
CA ILE A 125 19.80 1.29 12.37
C ILE A 125 18.98 0.16 12.99
N PHE A 126 19.13 -0.09 14.29
CA PHE A 126 18.33 -1.11 14.97
C PHE A 126 16.83 -0.79 15.00
N THR A 127 16.47 0.47 15.24
CA THR A 127 15.08 0.92 15.25
C THR A 127 14.44 0.75 13.87
N LEU A 128 15.15 1.07 12.79
CA LEU A 128 14.68 0.89 11.41
C LEU A 128 14.44 -0.60 11.08
N ILE A 129 15.32 -1.49 11.53
CA ILE A 129 15.14 -2.94 11.39
C ILE A 129 13.87 -3.38 12.14
N GLU A 130 13.69 -2.93 13.37
CA GLU A 130 12.51 -3.26 14.19
C GLU A 130 11.21 -2.74 13.57
N SER A 131 11.23 -1.51 13.04
CA SER A 131 10.11 -0.94 12.29
C SER A 131 9.78 -1.77 11.05
N SER A 132 10.79 -2.28 10.35
CA SER A 132 10.56 -3.13 9.16
C SER A 132 9.74 -4.38 9.50
N TYR A 133 9.99 -5.03 10.65
CA TYR A 133 9.16 -6.15 11.11
C TYR A 133 7.74 -5.72 11.48
N GLY A 134 7.57 -4.53 12.07
CA GLY A 134 6.25 -3.97 12.36
C GLY A 134 5.42 -3.78 11.09
N PHE A 135 6.01 -3.15 10.07
CA PHE A 135 5.37 -2.91 8.78
C PHE A 135 5.09 -4.21 8.01
N GLU A 136 6.04 -5.14 7.94
CA GLU A 136 5.86 -6.45 7.30
C GLU A 136 4.70 -7.24 7.95
N ARG A 137 4.63 -7.27 9.29
CA ARG A 137 3.53 -7.93 10.02
C ARG A 137 2.17 -7.26 9.79
N ALA A 138 2.15 -5.97 9.45
CA ALA A 138 0.93 -5.26 9.03
C ALA A 138 0.60 -5.48 7.54
N GLY A 139 1.44 -6.18 6.78
CA GLY A 139 1.29 -6.37 5.33
C GLY A 139 1.65 -5.13 4.50
N LEU A 140 2.47 -4.23 5.05
CA LEU A 140 2.90 -2.96 4.46
C LEU A 140 4.36 -3.06 4.00
N LEU A 141 4.57 -3.75 2.88
CA LEU A 141 5.90 -4.19 2.44
C LEU A 141 6.76 -3.06 1.87
N TRP A 142 6.17 -2.03 1.26
CA TRP A 142 6.92 -0.88 0.73
C TRP A 142 7.49 -0.02 1.85
N ALA A 143 6.72 0.23 2.91
CA ALA A 143 7.23 0.90 4.10
C ALA A 143 8.33 0.07 4.78
N ALA A 144 8.13 -1.25 4.92
CA ALA A 144 9.15 -2.15 5.48
C ALA A 144 10.46 -2.09 4.68
N ARG A 145 10.34 -2.14 3.34
CA ARG A 145 11.46 -2.01 2.41
C ARG A 145 12.19 -0.68 2.57
N SER A 146 11.47 0.45 2.62
CA SER A 146 12.06 1.77 2.78
C SER A 146 12.89 1.89 4.08
N LYS A 147 12.41 1.30 5.18
CA LYS A 147 13.16 1.25 6.46
C LYS A 147 14.45 0.45 6.33
N LEU A 148 14.41 -0.70 5.65
CA LEU A 148 15.59 -1.53 5.41
C LEU A 148 16.60 -0.83 4.50
N MET A 149 16.14 -0.19 3.41
CA MET A 149 16.99 0.61 2.53
C MET A 149 17.70 1.73 3.30
N ALA A 150 16.99 2.44 4.18
CA ALA A 150 17.59 3.45 5.04
C ALA A 150 18.62 2.85 6.01
N ALA A 151 18.34 1.68 6.61
CA ALA A 151 19.28 1.02 7.51
C ALA A 151 20.57 0.56 6.79
N ILE A 152 20.45 0.05 5.56
CA ILE A 152 21.60 -0.37 4.73
C ILE A 152 22.42 0.86 4.33
N GLU A 153 21.76 1.91 3.86
CA GLU A 153 22.43 3.16 3.48
C GLU A 153 23.26 3.74 4.63
N ARG A 154 22.70 3.80 5.85
CA ARG A 154 23.42 4.27 7.03
C ARG A 154 24.58 3.35 7.43
N SER A 155 24.47 2.05 7.16
CA SER A 155 25.54 1.10 7.39
C SER A 155 26.69 1.30 6.41
N PHE A 156 26.40 1.53 5.12
CA PHE A 156 27.42 1.84 4.10
C PHE A 156 28.03 3.22 4.31
N HIS A 157 27.26 4.19 4.77
CA HIS A 157 27.82 5.49 5.16
C HIS A 157 28.85 5.37 6.29
N ALA A 158 28.64 4.46 7.25
CA ALA A 158 29.63 4.20 8.30
C ALA A 158 30.96 3.66 7.73
N LEU A 159 30.91 2.79 6.72
CA LEU A 159 32.10 2.31 6.01
C LEU A 159 32.85 3.47 5.33
N LEU A 160 32.14 4.39 4.69
CA LEU A 160 32.76 5.55 4.01
C LEU A 160 33.42 6.53 4.99
N VAL A 161 32.83 6.74 6.17
CA VAL A 161 33.30 7.74 7.15
C VAL A 161 34.37 7.17 8.09
N SER A 162 34.17 5.95 8.58
CA SER A 162 35.02 5.33 9.62
C SER A 162 35.92 4.22 9.11
N GLY A 163 35.70 3.73 7.89
CA GLY A 163 36.38 2.55 7.35
C GLY A 163 35.84 1.22 7.89
N GLU A 164 34.88 1.24 8.82
CA GLU A 164 34.29 0.04 9.41
C GLU A 164 32.88 -0.21 8.89
N LEU A 165 32.64 -1.42 8.37
CA LEU A 165 31.31 -1.86 7.97
C LEU A 165 30.59 -2.52 9.16
N PRO A 166 29.42 -2.02 9.60
CA PRO A 166 28.68 -2.65 10.67
C PRO A 166 28.17 -4.05 10.28
N HIS A 167 28.43 -5.07 11.10
CA HIS A 167 27.97 -6.45 10.84
C HIS A 167 26.45 -6.59 10.64
N VAL A 168 25.67 -5.67 11.22
CA VAL A 168 24.21 -5.67 11.09
C VAL A 168 23.75 -5.52 9.64
N VAL A 169 24.57 -4.97 8.73
CA VAL A 169 24.23 -4.82 7.31
C VAL A 169 23.86 -6.14 6.64
N ASN A 170 24.50 -7.26 7.02
CA ASN A 170 24.14 -8.59 6.49
C ASN A 170 22.75 -9.02 6.94
N HIS A 171 22.34 -8.67 8.16
CA HIS A 171 20.98 -8.91 8.62
C HIS A 171 19.99 -8.03 7.84
N CYS A 172 20.31 -6.75 7.62
CA CYS A 172 19.47 -5.84 6.84
C CYS A 172 19.27 -6.33 5.39
N LEU A 173 20.34 -6.76 4.72
CA LEU A 173 20.28 -7.28 3.34
C LEU A 173 19.49 -8.58 3.26
N LYS A 174 19.65 -9.49 4.24
CA LYS A 174 18.84 -10.71 4.33
C LYS A 174 17.36 -10.41 4.50
N ARG A 175 17.03 -9.43 5.36
CA ARG A 175 15.66 -8.96 5.55
C ARG A 175 15.10 -8.27 4.31
N LEU A 176 15.93 -7.50 3.59
CA LEU A 176 15.55 -6.90 2.31
C LEU A 176 15.19 -7.99 1.30
N MET A 177 15.98 -9.06 1.19
CA MET A 177 15.65 -10.19 0.31
C MET A 177 14.27 -10.79 0.65
N TRP A 178 13.95 -11.02 1.93
CA TRP A 178 12.63 -11.53 2.34
C TRP A 178 11.47 -10.61 1.94
N VAL A 179 11.64 -9.29 2.07
CA VAL A 179 10.63 -8.32 1.67
C VAL A 179 10.49 -8.28 0.14
N GLU A 180 11.60 -8.32 -0.60
CA GLU A 180 11.57 -8.35 -2.08
C GLU A 180 10.96 -9.65 -2.63
N VAL A 181 11.15 -10.78 -1.94
CA VAL A 181 10.47 -12.04 -2.23
C VAL A 181 8.96 -11.91 -2.02
N GLN A 182 8.51 -11.29 -0.93
CA GLN A 182 7.08 -11.03 -0.69
C GLN A 182 6.49 -10.01 -1.68
N LEU A 183 7.29 -9.08 -2.20
CA LEU A 183 6.91 -8.19 -3.31
C LEU A 183 6.97 -8.89 -4.68
N GLY A 184 7.62 -10.05 -4.77
CA GLY A 184 7.79 -10.84 -6.00
C GLY A 184 8.86 -10.31 -6.96
N ARG A 185 9.74 -9.40 -6.54
CA ARG A 185 10.64 -8.64 -7.42
C ARG A 185 11.96 -9.37 -7.64
N ILE A 186 11.99 -10.30 -8.59
CA ILE A 186 13.12 -11.22 -8.81
C ILE A 186 14.47 -10.49 -8.98
N PRO A 187 14.62 -9.48 -9.87
CA PRO A 187 15.92 -8.80 -10.01
C PRO A 187 16.40 -8.14 -8.71
N HIS A 188 15.48 -7.67 -7.87
CA HIS A 188 15.80 -6.99 -6.61
C HIS A 188 16.24 -7.99 -5.53
N VAL A 189 15.67 -9.20 -5.54
CA VAL A 189 16.15 -10.32 -4.72
C VAL A 189 17.58 -10.68 -5.10
N LEU A 190 17.87 -10.81 -6.41
CA LEU A 190 19.23 -11.10 -6.90
C LEU A 190 20.22 -9.99 -6.52
N GLN A 191 19.80 -8.73 -6.63
CA GLN A 191 20.60 -7.57 -6.22
C GLN A 191 20.93 -7.59 -4.72
N ALA A 192 19.94 -7.79 -3.87
CA ALA A 192 20.17 -7.87 -2.43
C ALA A 192 21.05 -9.09 -2.08
N ASN A 193 20.88 -10.22 -2.78
CA ASN A 193 21.73 -11.41 -2.60
C ASN A 193 23.20 -11.15 -2.98
N SER A 194 23.47 -10.44 -4.09
CA SER A 194 24.84 -10.13 -4.49
C SER A 194 25.54 -9.23 -3.48
N TRP A 195 24.82 -8.21 -2.97
CA TRP A 195 25.35 -7.32 -1.93
C TRP A 195 25.55 -8.02 -0.60
N TRP A 196 24.67 -8.97 -0.26
CA TRP A 196 24.84 -9.81 0.93
C TRP A 196 26.11 -10.65 0.84
N HIS A 197 26.38 -11.30 -0.31
CA HIS A 197 27.61 -12.06 -0.53
C HIS A 197 28.86 -11.18 -0.47
N PHE A 198 28.81 -9.98 -1.05
CA PHE A 198 29.89 -9.00 -0.97
C PHE A 198 30.22 -8.63 0.49
N CYS A 199 29.20 -8.27 1.27
CA CYS A 199 29.37 -7.91 2.67
C CYS A 199 29.82 -9.10 3.54
N ALA A 200 29.27 -10.29 3.29
CA ALA A 200 29.70 -11.54 3.92
C ALA A 200 31.18 -11.85 3.66
N GLY A 201 31.65 -11.68 2.43
CA GLY A 201 33.06 -11.84 2.07
C GLY A 201 33.97 -10.86 2.81
N HIS A 202 33.52 -9.61 3.02
CA HIS A 202 34.27 -8.59 3.75
C HIS A 202 34.52 -8.96 5.23
N PHE A 203 33.58 -9.63 5.89
CA PHE A 203 33.73 -10.04 7.29
C PHE A 203 34.59 -11.30 7.48
N GLY A 204 34.88 -12.04 6.41
CA GLY A 204 35.61 -13.30 6.43
C GLY A 204 34.90 -14.42 7.21
N ALA A 205 35.58 -15.55 7.43
CA ALA A 205 35.05 -16.72 8.15
C ALA A 205 34.92 -16.53 9.68
N SER A 206 35.16 -15.32 10.18
CA SER A 206 35.30 -15.01 11.61
C SER A 206 33.98 -15.11 12.41
N LYS A 207 32.83 -15.10 11.72
CA LYS A 207 31.51 -15.32 12.32
C LYS A 207 30.66 -16.25 11.43
N PRO A 208 30.03 -17.29 11.98
CA PRO A 208 29.14 -18.15 11.20
C PRO A 208 27.95 -17.31 10.73
N LEU A 209 27.78 -17.23 9.40
CA LEU A 209 26.56 -16.71 8.79
C LEU A 209 25.43 -17.70 9.07
N ASP A 210 24.21 -17.18 9.21
CA ASP A 210 23.02 -18.03 9.31
C ASP A 210 22.68 -18.61 7.92
N VAL A 211 23.37 -19.70 7.58
CA VAL A 211 23.24 -20.39 6.28
C VAL A 211 21.85 -21.02 6.13
N ASN A 212 21.17 -21.35 7.23
CA ASN A 212 19.86 -22.00 7.18
C ASN A 212 18.78 -21.05 6.67
N GLU A 213 18.77 -19.80 7.12
CA GLU A 213 17.78 -18.83 6.66
C GLU A 213 17.97 -18.48 5.18
N VAL A 214 19.21 -18.41 4.69
CA VAL A 214 19.49 -18.18 3.26
C VAL A 214 19.03 -19.35 2.40
N ARG A 215 19.22 -20.60 2.86
CA ARG A 215 18.68 -21.79 2.19
C ARG A 215 17.16 -21.80 2.16
N LEU A 216 16.51 -21.35 3.24
CA LEU A 216 15.06 -21.21 3.28
C LEU A 216 14.59 -20.15 2.28
N LEU A 217 15.29 -19.02 2.19
CA LEU A 217 14.98 -17.96 1.23
C LEU A 217 15.11 -18.46 -0.22
N ASP A 218 16.17 -19.21 -0.53
CA ASP A 218 16.38 -19.86 -1.83
C ASP A 218 15.23 -20.83 -2.15
N ALA A 219 14.81 -21.64 -1.18
CA ALA A 219 13.67 -22.54 -1.34
C ALA A 219 12.35 -21.78 -1.56
N VAL A 220 12.10 -20.68 -0.86
CA VAL A 220 10.90 -19.85 -1.07
C VAL A 220 10.94 -19.13 -2.42
N LEU A 221 12.11 -18.67 -2.85
CA LEU A 221 12.31 -18.12 -4.19
C LEU A 221 12.01 -19.16 -5.28
N GLY A 222 12.31 -20.44 -5.04
CA GLY A 222 11.90 -21.52 -5.95
C GLY A 222 10.37 -21.62 -6.11
N ILE A 223 9.58 -21.34 -5.07
CA ILE A 223 8.10 -21.34 -5.18
C ILE A 223 7.64 -20.27 -6.19
N HIS A 224 8.30 -19.11 -6.26
CA HIS A 224 8.01 -18.10 -7.29
C HIS A 224 8.22 -18.62 -8.70
N PHE A 225 9.34 -19.30 -8.94
CA PHE A 225 9.62 -19.89 -10.25
C PHE A 225 8.71 -21.06 -10.58
N LEU A 226 8.17 -21.76 -9.58
CA LEU A 226 7.12 -22.76 -9.78
C LEU A 226 5.74 -22.15 -10.08
N ASN A 227 5.51 -20.86 -9.77
CA ASN A 227 4.29 -20.14 -10.15
C ASN A 227 4.33 -19.56 -11.57
N PHE A 228 5.44 -19.73 -12.30
CA PHE A 228 5.60 -19.11 -13.62
C PHE A 228 4.60 -19.65 -14.64
N PRO A 229 3.87 -18.78 -15.36
CA PRO A 229 2.92 -19.24 -16.35
C PRO A 229 3.66 -19.74 -17.61
N VAL A 230 3.10 -20.76 -18.27
CA VAL A 230 3.74 -21.51 -19.36
C VAL A 230 4.12 -20.61 -20.53
N ASP A 231 3.23 -19.68 -20.89
CA ASP A 231 3.39 -18.71 -21.98
C ASP A 231 4.54 -17.72 -21.74
N ARG A 232 5.02 -17.60 -20.50
CA ARG A 232 6.14 -16.71 -20.14
C ARG A 232 7.42 -17.45 -19.77
N LEU A 233 7.46 -18.79 -19.85
CA LEU A 233 8.66 -19.58 -19.51
C LEU A 233 9.90 -19.18 -20.35
N GLY A 234 9.69 -18.67 -21.56
CA GLY A 234 10.77 -18.15 -22.40
C GLY A 234 11.54 -17.00 -21.77
N GLU A 235 10.94 -16.23 -20.86
CA GLU A 235 11.58 -15.10 -20.17
C GLU A 235 12.63 -15.54 -19.14
N VAL A 236 12.52 -16.76 -18.59
CA VAL A 236 13.41 -17.28 -17.54
C VAL A 236 14.46 -18.28 -18.04
N ARG A 237 14.54 -18.51 -19.36
CA ARG A 237 15.41 -19.53 -19.97
C ARG A 237 16.92 -19.35 -19.70
N GLY A 238 17.36 -18.11 -19.47
CA GLY A 238 18.76 -17.77 -19.19
C GLY A 238 19.11 -17.67 -17.71
N LEU A 239 18.15 -17.90 -16.81
CA LEU A 239 18.37 -17.82 -15.36
C LEU A 239 19.07 -18.99 -14.68
N PRO A 240 19.01 -20.25 -15.16
CA PRO A 240 19.55 -21.36 -14.38
C PRO A 240 21.05 -21.24 -14.05
N ASP A 241 21.84 -20.62 -14.92
CA ASP A 241 23.29 -20.45 -14.72
C ASP A 241 23.60 -19.27 -13.77
N PRO A 242 23.03 -18.05 -13.95
CA PRO A 242 23.11 -16.96 -12.97
C PRO A 242 22.70 -17.36 -11.56
N LEU A 243 21.62 -18.13 -11.40
CA LEU A 243 21.16 -18.62 -10.09
C LEU A 243 22.22 -19.52 -9.43
N SER A 244 22.85 -20.41 -10.21
CA SER A 244 23.97 -21.23 -9.73
C SER A 244 25.16 -20.38 -9.28
N LYS A 245 25.55 -19.37 -10.08
CA LYS A 245 26.66 -18.46 -9.75
C LYS A 245 26.41 -17.66 -8.46
N LEU A 246 25.15 -17.36 -8.18
CA LEU A 246 24.69 -16.64 -6.99
C LEU A 246 24.44 -17.55 -5.77
N GLY A 247 24.68 -18.86 -5.88
CA GLY A 247 24.46 -19.82 -4.80
C GLY A 247 22.99 -20.16 -4.52
N LEU A 248 22.09 -19.87 -5.46
CA LEU A 248 20.64 -20.09 -5.37
C LEU A 248 20.26 -21.42 -6.04
N GLY A 249 20.68 -22.52 -5.42
CA GLY A 249 20.55 -23.87 -5.97
C GLY A 249 19.10 -24.35 -6.04
N MET A 250 18.29 -24.09 -5.02
CA MET A 250 16.87 -24.47 -5.03
C MET A 250 16.14 -23.68 -6.10
N ALA A 251 16.32 -22.36 -6.16
CA ALA A 251 15.73 -21.54 -7.21
C ALA A 251 16.10 -22.04 -8.62
N ARG A 252 17.36 -22.44 -8.83
CA ARG A 252 17.78 -23.08 -10.08
C ARG A 252 16.98 -24.35 -10.38
N LEU A 253 16.84 -25.26 -9.42
CA LEU A 253 16.07 -26.50 -9.60
C LEU A 253 14.60 -26.21 -9.97
N ALA A 254 13.99 -25.20 -9.34
CA ALA A 254 12.63 -24.78 -9.66
C ALA A 254 12.50 -24.25 -11.09
N VAL A 255 13.45 -23.43 -11.57
CA VAL A 255 13.44 -22.93 -12.96
C VAL A 255 13.63 -24.08 -13.95
N LEU A 256 14.62 -24.97 -13.73
CA LEU A 256 14.83 -26.14 -14.57
C LEU A 256 13.57 -27.02 -14.63
N TYR A 257 12.91 -27.19 -13.48
CA TYR A 257 11.71 -28.00 -13.41
C TYR A 257 10.60 -27.32 -14.19
N ALA A 258 10.37 -26.02 -13.99
CA ALA A 258 9.37 -25.26 -14.74
C ALA A 258 9.59 -25.36 -16.27
N LEU A 259 10.85 -25.33 -16.72
CA LEU A 259 11.26 -25.48 -18.12
C LEU A 259 11.15 -26.92 -18.68
N GLY A 260 11.07 -27.95 -17.83
CA GLY A 260 10.97 -29.36 -18.22
C GLY A 260 12.31 -30.08 -18.39
N HIS A 261 13.30 -29.75 -17.56
CA HIS A 261 14.63 -30.40 -17.54
C HIS A 261 14.80 -31.34 -16.33
N GLU A 262 13.89 -32.31 -16.18
CA GLU A 262 13.91 -33.29 -15.09
C GLU A 262 15.21 -34.12 -15.07
N GLU A 263 15.75 -34.50 -16.23
CA GLU A 263 17.03 -35.22 -16.31
C GLU A 263 18.19 -34.44 -15.67
N GLN A 264 18.24 -33.12 -15.90
CA GLN A 264 19.27 -32.27 -15.30
C GLN A 264 19.08 -32.16 -13.78
N ILE A 265 17.82 -32.10 -13.31
CA ILE A 265 17.52 -32.07 -11.87
C ILE A 265 17.99 -33.35 -11.18
N GLN A 266 17.83 -34.50 -11.83
CA GLN A 266 18.32 -35.77 -11.30
C GLN A 266 19.85 -35.73 -11.13
N LEU A 267 20.58 -35.20 -12.12
CA LEU A 267 22.03 -35.06 -12.05
C LEU A 267 22.47 -34.05 -10.98
N ASP A 268 21.78 -32.92 -10.87
CA ASP A 268 22.15 -31.81 -9.99
C ASP A 268 21.84 -32.10 -8.51
N ALA A 269 20.75 -32.82 -8.22
CA ALA A 269 20.21 -32.93 -6.84
C ALA A 269 19.93 -34.36 -6.34
N PHE A 270 19.80 -35.34 -7.24
CA PHE A 270 19.40 -36.72 -6.90
C PHE A 270 20.35 -37.77 -7.52
N SER A 271 21.62 -37.41 -7.73
CA SER A 271 22.60 -38.28 -8.40
C SER A 271 22.85 -39.59 -7.67
N ASP A 272 22.80 -39.57 -6.34
CA ASP A 272 22.99 -40.75 -5.47
C ASP A 272 21.73 -41.63 -5.35
N ASP A 273 20.53 -41.06 -5.55
CA ASP A 273 19.23 -41.77 -5.48
C ASP A 273 18.24 -41.20 -6.52
N PRO A 274 18.34 -41.62 -7.80
CA PRO A 274 17.51 -41.08 -8.87
C PRO A 274 16.02 -41.35 -8.64
N GLN A 275 15.21 -40.30 -8.68
CA GLN A 275 13.78 -40.37 -8.41
C GLN A 275 12.96 -40.73 -9.66
N GLY A 276 11.90 -41.52 -9.52
CA GLY A 276 10.95 -41.73 -10.61
C GLY A 276 10.15 -40.46 -10.94
N PRO A 277 9.53 -40.35 -12.14
CA PRO A 277 8.74 -39.17 -12.51
C PRO A 277 7.60 -38.82 -11.53
N VAL A 278 6.99 -39.83 -10.93
CA VAL A 278 5.90 -39.67 -9.95
C VAL A 278 6.43 -39.09 -8.63
N ASP A 279 7.55 -39.58 -8.14
CA ASP A 279 8.17 -39.10 -6.89
C ASP A 279 8.72 -37.69 -7.06
N LEU A 280 9.29 -37.38 -8.22
CA LEU A 280 9.74 -36.03 -8.56
C LEU A 280 8.57 -35.04 -8.62
N LEU A 281 7.45 -35.41 -9.27
CA LEU A 281 6.24 -34.58 -9.27
C LEU A 281 5.75 -34.32 -7.85
N LYS A 282 5.66 -35.38 -7.03
CA LYS A 282 5.22 -35.27 -5.63
C LYS A 282 6.13 -34.36 -4.81
N PHE A 283 7.44 -34.42 -5.01
CA PHE A 283 8.39 -33.51 -4.37
C PHE A 283 8.09 -32.04 -4.70
N PHE A 284 7.92 -31.70 -5.98
CA PHE A 284 7.63 -30.34 -6.40
C PHE A 284 6.22 -29.87 -5.96
N GLU A 285 5.23 -30.76 -5.92
CA GLU A 285 3.91 -30.45 -5.35
C GLU A 285 4.00 -30.12 -3.86
N GLN A 286 4.72 -30.93 -3.07
CA GLN A 286 4.91 -30.69 -1.64
C GLN A 286 5.71 -29.42 -1.36
N TRP A 287 6.70 -29.11 -2.19
CA TRP A 287 7.45 -27.86 -2.08
C TRP A 287 6.59 -26.65 -2.48
N HIS A 288 5.76 -26.78 -3.52
CA HIS A 288 4.84 -25.72 -3.92
C HIS A 288 3.72 -25.46 -2.90
N ASP A 289 3.30 -26.50 -2.18
CA ASP A 289 2.26 -26.42 -1.14
C ASP A 289 2.76 -25.96 0.23
N GLN A 290 4.01 -25.51 0.33
CA GLN A 290 4.54 -24.95 1.58
C GLN A 290 3.75 -23.70 2.01
N PRO A 291 3.50 -23.49 3.32
CA PRO A 291 2.73 -22.35 3.83
C PRO A 291 3.26 -20.98 3.38
N ALA A 292 4.58 -20.88 3.15
CA ALA A 292 5.22 -19.66 2.65
C ALA A 292 4.59 -19.13 1.35
N ARG A 293 3.94 -19.98 0.55
CA ARG A 293 3.22 -19.59 -0.68
C ARG A 293 2.10 -18.57 -0.42
N GLU A 294 1.48 -18.57 0.76
CA GLU A 294 0.39 -17.64 1.07
C GLU A 294 0.84 -16.19 1.16
N ASP A 295 2.11 -15.95 1.49
CA ASP A 295 2.74 -14.62 1.56
C ASP A 295 3.37 -14.18 0.22
N LEU A 296 3.32 -15.01 -0.83
CA LEU A 296 3.87 -14.70 -2.15
C LEU A 296 2.80 -14.16 -3.11
N PRO A 297 3.13 -13.22 -4.01
CA PRO A 297 2.25 -12.86 -5.11
C PRO A 297 2.01 -14.05 -6.05
N ALA A 298 0.88 -14.00 -6.76
CA ALA A 298 0.47 -15.06 -7.67
C ALA A 298 1.44 -15.27 -8.84
N GLN A 299 2.19 -14.25 -9.24
CA GLN A 299 3.21 -14.31 -10.27
C GLN A 299 4.43 -13.48 -9.86
N PRO A 300 5.65 -13.94 -10.18
CA PRO A 300 6.85 -13.15 -9.99
C PRO A 300 6.96 -11.99 -11.00
N MET A 301 7.63 -10.92 -10.57
CA MET A 301 7.94 -9.73 -11.37
C MET A 301 9.39 -9.79 -11.85
N LEU A 302 9.55 -9.81 -13.18
CA LEU A 302 10.87 -9.82 -13.83
C LEU A 302 11.38 -8.44 -14.22
N SER A 303 10.49 -7.44 -14.29
CA SER A 303 10.83 -6.06 -14.67
C SER A 303 11.48 -5.92 -16.05
N ASP A 304 11.14 -6.78 -17.03
CA ASP A 304 11.66 -6.67 -18.41
C ASP A 304 10.72 -5.87 -19.35
N SER A 305 9.45 -5.68 -18.95
CA SER A 305 8.48 -4.85 -19.68
C SER A 305 8.95 -3.39 -19.79
N PRO A 306 8.68 -2.67 -20.90
CA PRO A 306 8.97 -1.23 -20.99
C PRO A 306 8.14 -0.39 -20.02
N VAL A 307 7.03 -0.94 -19.51
CA VAL A 307 6.15 -0.33 -18.51
C VAL A 307 6.30 -1.07 -17.19
N MET A 308 6.61 -0.32 -16.14
CA MET A 308 6.60 -0.76 -14.74
C MET A 308 5.18 -0.63 -14.19
N GLU A 309 4.77 -1.60 -13.37
CA GLU A 309 3.57 -1.53 -12.53
C GLU A 309 3.91 -1.99 -11.10
N LEU A 310 3.76 -1.10 -10.12
CA LEU A 310 3.94 -1.40 -8.70
C LEU A 310 2.60 -1.29 -7.97
N ARG A 311 2.39 -2.13 -6.95
CA ARG A 311 1.10 -2.25 -6.25
C ARG A 311 1.28 -2.22 -4.74
N SER A 312 0.34 -1.62 -4.03
CA SER A 312 0.22 -1.70 -2.56
C SER A 312 -1.24 -1.89 -2.16
N MET A 313 -1.47 -2.61 -1.06
CA MET A 313 -2.79 -2.82 -0.46
C MET A 313 -2.86 -2.09 0.88
N ILE A 314 -3.66 -1.02 0.95
CA ILE A 314 -3.81 -0.19 2.15
C ILE A 314 -5.27 -0.19 2.61
N LEU A 315 -5.53 -0.81 3.77
CA LEU A 315 -6.88 -0.98 4.34
C LEU A 315 -7.86 -1.64 3.33
N GLY A 316 -7.35 -2.58 2.54
CA GLY A 316 -8.10 -3.29 1.51
C GLY A 316 -8.32 -2.53 0.20
N SER A 317 -7.83 -1.30 0.08
CA SER A 317 -7.78 -0.54 -1.19
C SER A 317 -6.48 -0.82 -1.93
N GLU A 318 -6.57 -1.14 -3.22
CA GLU A 318 -5.42 -1.34 -4.08
C GLU A 318 -4.96 0.00 -4.67
N ILE A 319 -3.67 0.33 -4.52
CA ILE A 319 -3.04 1.48 -5.17
C ILE A 319 -2.00 0.93 -6.15
N VAL A 320 -2.14 1.30 -7.41
CA VAL A 320 -1.29 0.86 -8.50
C VAL A 320 -0.61 2.08 -9.12
N VAL A 321 0.71 2.04 -9.19
CA VAL A 321 1.54 3.07 -9.82
C VAL A 321 2.19 2.47 -11.05
N SER A 322 1.87 3.00 -12.22
CA SER A 322 2.43 2.56 -13.51
C SER A 322 3.26 3.65 -14.18
N GLY A 323 4.26 3.29 -14.98
CA GLY A 323 5.09 4.27 -15.66
C GLY A 323 6.23 3.66 -16.47
N PRO A 324 7.14 4.48 -17.03
CA PRO A 324 8.33 3.99 -17.72
C PRO A 324 9.17 3.10 -16.80
N ASN A 325 9.66 1.97 -17.32
CA ASN A 325 10.56 1.09 -16.57
C ASN A 325 12.01 1.61 -16.60
N GLU A 326 12.25 2.65 -15.81
CA GLU A 326 13.56 3.27 -15.60
C GLU A 326 13.79 3.62 -14.12
N PRO A 327 15.04 3.75 -13.66
CA PRO A 327 15.37 3.94 -12.24
C PRO A 327 14.63 5.11 -11.57
N THR A 328 14.49 6.25 -12.23
CA THR A 328 13.82 7.45 -11.68
C THR A 328 12.34 7.20 -11.41
N ALA A 329 11.60 6.71 -12.42
CA ALA A 329 10.17 6.44 -12.30
C ALA A 329 9.90 5.31 -11.28
N ILE A 330 10.76 4.27 -11.25
CA ILE A 330 10.71 3.22 -10.24
C ILE A 330 10.89 3.82 -8.85
N GLY A 331 11.98 4.55 -8.60
CA GLY A 331 12.27 5.10 -7.28
C GLY A 331 11.19 6.07 -6.78
N ILE A 332 10.54 6.85 -7.66
CA ILE A 332 9.41 7.71 -7.29
C ILE A 332 8.19 6.88 -6.90
N ALA A 333 7.85 5.84 -7.66
CA ALA A 333 6.75 4.95 -7.34
C ALA A 333 6.99 4.20 -6.02
N GLU A 334 8.19 3.65 -5.80
CA GLU A 334 8.58 3.01 -4.54
C GLU A 334 8.48 3.98 -3.35
N SER A 335 8.95 5.22 -3.54
CA SER A 335 8.93 6.27 -2.52
C SER A 335 7.50 6.64 -2.14
N LEU A 336 6.62 6.82 -3.13
CA LEU A 336 5.21 7.13 -2.90
C LEU A 336 4.48 6.00 -2.18
N LEU A 337 4.64 4.75 -2.64
CA LEU A 337 4.00 3.60 -2.00
C LEU A 337 4.48 3.42 -0.56
N GLY A 338 5.80 3.54 -0.32
CA GLY A 338 6.35 3.49 1.03
C GLY A 338 5.87 4.62 1.94
N ALA A 339 5.73 5.83 1.41
CA ALA A 339 5.20 6.99 2.15
C ALA A 339 3.71 6.82 2.52
N LEU A 340 2.88 6.36 1.56
CA LEU A 340 1.47 6.08 1.78
C LEU A 340 1.26 5.01 2.85
N GLU A 341 2.01 3.90 2.75
CA GLU A 341 1.97 2.84 3.74
C GLU A 341 2.41 3.34 5.11
N ALA A 342 3.51 4.11 5.20
CA ALA A 342 4.03 4.64 6.46
C ALA A 342 3.08 5.63 7.15
N LEU A 343 2.38 6.45 6.36
CA LEU A 343 1.38 7.41 6.83
C LEU A 343 0.13 6.69 7.35
N LEU A 344 -0.41 5.76 6.57
CA LEU A 344 -1.70 5.12 6.83
C LEU A 344 -1.60 3.89 7.76
N ALA A 345 -0.39 3.43 8.07
CA ALA A 345 -0.15 2.21 8.84
C ALA A 345 -0.93 2.12 10.15
N THR A 346 -1.01 3.22 10.88
CA THR A 346 -1.56 3.26 12.24
C THR A 346 -3.02 3.74 12.28
N SER A 347 -3.62 3.93 11.10
CA SER A 347 -5.04 4.25 10.95
C SER A 347 -5.87 3.00 11.25
N ASP A 348 -6.78 3.11 12.21
CA ASP A 348 -7.73 2.05 12.55
C ASP A 348 -9.02 2.22 11.73
N GLU A 349 -9.75 1.13 11.50
CA GLU A 349 -11.02 1.08 10.77
C GLU A 349 -12.14 1.90 11.43
N ARG A 350 -11.97 2.23 12.73
CA ARG A 350 -12.88 3.14 13.45
C ARG A 350 -12.74 4.60 13.01
N ASP A 351 -11.52 4.98 12.58
CA ASP A 351 -11.15 6.35 12.25
C ASP A 351 -11.19 6.57 10.73
N VAL A 352 -10.74 5.57 9.95
CA VAL A 352 -10.52 5.65 8.51
C VAL A 352 -11.12 4.43 7.79
N LEU A 353 -12.04 4.69 6.86
CA LEU A 353 -12.66 3.66 6.03
C LEU A 353 -12.33 3.88 4.56
N ALA A 354 -11.66 2.91 3.94
CA ALA A 354 -11.41 2.93 2.51
C ALA A 354 -12.72 2.69 1.74
N HIS A 355 -13.00 3.54 0.75
CA HIS A 355 -14.22 3.46 -0.07
C HIS A 355 -13.95 3.22 -1.55
N THR A 356 -12.69 3.36 -1.97
CA THR A 356 -12.24 3.07 -3.33
C THR A 356 -11.53 1.73 -3.38
N GLU A 357 -11.89 0.89 -4.34
CA GLU A 357 -11.28 -0.44 -4.50
C GLU A 357 -9.91 -0.38 -5.17
N LEU A 358 -9.76 0.47 -6.19
CA LEU A 358 -8.54 0.57 -6.98
C LEU A 358 -8.23 2.04 -7.31
N THR A 359 -7.00 2.48 -7.07
CA THR A 359 -6.47 3.77 -7.49
C THR A 359 -5.32 3.58 -8.48
N GLN A 360 -5.54 3.92 -9.75
CA GLN A 360 -4.52 3.87 -10.80
C GLN A 360 -3.82 5.23 -10.94
N ILE A 361 -2.51 5.26 -10.71
CA ILE A 361 -1.67 6.46 -10.79
C ILE A 361 -0.63 6.23 -11.89
N ARG A 362 -0.55 7.15 -12.85
CA ARG A 362 0.41 7.06 -13.96
C ARG A 362 1.57 8.04 -13.73
N VAL A 363 2.80 7.56 -13.82
CA VAL A 363 4.01 8.39 -13.86
C VAL A 363 4.32 8.72 -15.32
N ARG A 364 4.52 10.00 -15.62
CA ARG A 364 4.79 10.50 -16.97
C ARG A 364 5.92 11.52 -16.97
N LYS A 365 6.79 11.45 -17.98
CA LYS A 365 7.78 12.50 -18.25
C LYS A 365 7.11 13.75 -18.82
N VAL A 366 7.45 14.90 -18.26
CA VAL A 366 6.94 16.22 -18.67
C VAL A 366 8.12 17.08 -19.10
N GLU A 367 8.12 17.51 -20.37
CA GLU A 367 9.15 18.42 -20.89
C GLU A 367 9.14 19.75 -20.15
N GLY A 368 10.32 20.28 -19.84
CA GLY A 368 10.47 21.56 -19.12
C GLY A 368 10.27 21.49 -17.60
N LEU A 369 9.93 20.32 -17.05
CA LEU A 369 9.87 20.12 -15.60
C LEU A 369 11.29 19.84 -15.07
N SER A 370 11.93 20.84 -14.46
CA SER A 370 13.27 20.71 -13.85
C SER A 370 13.23 20.54 -12.32
N ALA A 371 12.04 20.64 -11.71
CA ALA A 371 11.83 20.66 -10.27
C ALA A 371 11.33 19.30 -9.71
N ALA A 372 10.94 19.27 -8.44
CA ALA A 372 10.32 18.14 -7.78
C ALA A 372 9.09 17.61 -8.56
N PRO A 373 8.73 16.31 -8.41
CA PRO A 373 7.58 15.74 -9.10
C PRO A 373 6.29 16.50 -8.79
N THR A 374 5.35 16.47 -9.73
CA THR A 374 4.00 17.04 -9.57
C THR A 374 2.97 15.93 -9.42
N PHE A 375 1.81 16.23 -8.83
CA PHE A 375 0.70 15.29 -8.71
C PHE A 375 -0.64 15.98 -9.01
N GLU A 376 -1.44 15.37 -9.89
CA GLU A 376 -2.78 15.84 -10.23
C GLU A 376 -3.79 14.69 -10.35
N TRP A 377 -5.04 14.99 -10.00
CA TRP A 377 -6.16 14.08 -10.25
C TRP A 377 -6.69 14.29 -11.67
N LEU A 378 -6.92 13.19 -12.39
CA LEU A 378 -7.49 13.22 -13.73
C LEU A 378 -9.00 13.00 -13.68
N SER A 379 -9.75 13.74 -14.50
CA SER A 379 -11.20 13.58 -14.69
C SER A 379 -11.57 12.82 -15.97
N ASP A 380 -10.72 12.89 -17.00
CA ASP A 380 -11.12 12.58 -18.38
C ASP A 380 -10.27 11.48 -19.05
N THR A 381 -9.43 10.77 -18.28
CA THR A 381 -8.63 9.65 -18.80
C THR A 381 -9.21 8.31 -18.32
N PRO A 382 -9.83 7.51 -19.20
CA PRO A 382 -10.39 6.21 -18.81
C PRO A 382 -9.32 5.29 -18.20
N GLY A 383 -9.61 4.74 -17.02
CA GLY A 383 -8.73 3.77 -16.35
C GLY A 383 -7.52 4.35 -15.63
N VAL A 384 -7.30 5.67 -15.67
CA VAL A 384 -6.23 6.37 -14.93
C VAL A 384 -6.85 7.45 -14.05
N HIS A 385 -6.62 7.38 -12.75
CA HIS A 385 -7.23 8.28 -11.78
C HIS A 385 -6.36 9.50 -11.46
N ALA A 386 -5.03 9.35 -11.49
CA ALA A 386 -4.10 10.44 -11.21
C ALA A 386 -2.83 10.34 -12.07
N GLU A 387 -2.14 11.47 -12.21
CA GLU A 387 -0.84 11.56 -12.89
C GLU A 387 0.23 12.15 -11.97
N ILE A 388 1.44 11.58 -12.06
CA ILE A 388 2.66 12.12 -11.49
C ILE A 388 3.55 12.59 -12.63
N GLY A 389 3.77 13.90 -12.71
CA GLY A 389 4.70 14.49 -13.68
C GLY A 389 6.13 14.44 -13.14
N ILE A 390 7.06 13.95 -13.95
CA ILE A 390 8.49 13.89 -13.62
C ILE A 390 9.33 14.55 -14.72
N GLY A 391 10.44 15.18 -14.32
CA GLY A 391 11.42 15.70 -15.27
C GLY A 391 12.21 14.58 -15.98
N GLU A 392 12.96 14.94 -17.02
CA GLU A 392 13.82 13.97 -17.73
C GLU A 392 14.93 13.40 -16.85
N ARG A 393 15.41 14.20 -15.90
CA ARG A 393 16.33 13.81 -14.83
C ARG A 393 15.89 14.46 -13.54
N VAL A 394 15.72 13.65 -12.50
CA VAL A 394 15.52 14.12 -11.13
C VAL A 394 16.86 14.01 -10.42
N GLU A 395 17.53 15.15 -10.26
CA GLU A 395 18.79 15.22 -9.52
C GLU A 395 18.54 15.87 -8.15
N PHE A 396 18.95 15.17 -7.09
CA PHE A 396 18.97 15.73 -5.73
C PHE A 396 20.32 16.39 -5.48
N ALA A 397 20.59 17.46 -6.22
CA ALA A 397 21.88 18.14 -6.20
C ALA A 397 22.12 18.91 -4.89
N ASP A 398 21.05 19.33 -4.21
CA ASP A 398 21.11 20.12 -2.99
C ASP A 398 20.01 19.76 -1.97
N GLN A 399 20.07 20.41 -0.81
CA GLN A 399 19.13 20.22 0.28
C GLN A 399 17.71 20.70 -0.06
N GLU A 400 17.57 21.70 -0.93
CA GLU A 400 16.27 22.22 -1.35
C GLU A 400 15.51 21.20 -2.20
N ALA A 401 16.20 20.52 -3.12
CA ALA A 401 15.64 19.43 -3.91
C ALA A 401 15.18 18.25 -3.04
N LEU A 402 15.96 17.87 -2.02
CA LEU A 402 15.58 16.83 -1.06
C LEU A 402 14.35 17.22 -0.25
N LYS A 403 14.30 18.47 0.22
CA LYS A 403 13.16 19.01 0.97
C LYS A 403 11.90 19.06 0.12
N ALA A 404 11.99 19.59 -1.11
CA ALA A 404 10.86 19.67 -2.03
C ALA A 404 10.29 18.28 -2.36
N PHE A 405 11.14 17.26 -2.48
CA PHE A 405 10.69 15.89 -2.70
C PHE A 405 10.02 15.28 -1.46
N ALA A 406 10.54 15.53 -0.26
CA ALA A 406 9.90 15.11 0.98
C ALA A 406 8.52 15.77 1.16
N GLU A 407 8.42 17.06 0.84
CA GLU A 407 7.15 17.82 0.82
C GLU A 407 6.18 17.23 -0.20
N PHE A 408 6.65 16.93 -1.42
CA PHE A 408 5.86 16.23 -2.44
C PHE A 408 5.28 14.90 -1.94
N LEU A 409 6.09 14.06 -1.29
CA LEU A 409 5.64 12.76 -0.76
C LEU A 409 4.54 12.94 0.29
N VAL A 410 4.72 13.90 1.20
CA VAL A 410 3.74 14.21 2.24
C VAL A 410 2.45 14.76 1.65
N GLU A 411 2.53 15.77 0.80
CA GLU A 411 1.37 16.43 0.20
C GLU A 411 0.58 15.45 -0.67
N THR A 412 1.27 14.66 -1.49
CA THR A 412 0.64 13.65 -2.35
C THR A 412 -0.02 12.55 -1.52
N SER A 413 0.65 12.07 -0.47
CA SER A 413 0.08 11.05 0.42
C SER A 413 -1.19 11.55 1.11
N LEU A 414 -1.22 12.81 1.57
CA LEU A 414 -2.40 13.44 2.16
C LEU A 414 -3.52 13.64 1.12
N LYS A 415 -3.20 14.11 -0.09
CA LYS A 415 -4.18 14.25 -1.19
C LYS A 415 -4.85 12.91 -1.52
N ILE A 416 -4.08 11.82 -1.56
CA ILE A 416 -4.60 10.46 -1.78
C ILE A 416 -5.43 10.00 -0.58
N ALA A 417 -4.94 10.16 0.65
CA ALA A 417 -5.66 9.79 1.86
C ALA A 417 -7.03 10.47 1.97
N CYS A 418 -7.08 11.78 1.78
CA CYS A 418 -8.32 12.57 1.87
C CYS A 418 -9.32 12.24 0.76
N ARG A 419 -8.87 11.79 -0.42
CA ARG A 419 -9.77 11.43 -1.53
C ARG A 419 -10.27 10.00 -1.44
N GLN A 420 -9.40 9.04 -1.09
CA GLN A 420 -9.70 7.60 -1.21
C GLN A 420 -10.27 6.98 0.08
N PHE A 421 -10.18 7.70 1.19
CA PHE A 421 -10.64 7.23 2.49
C PHE A 421 -11.65 8.20 3.09
N THR A 422 -12.68 7.65 3.71
CA THR A 422 -13.60 8.40 4.56
C THR A 422 -13.01 8.46 5.96
N ILE A 423 -12.63 9.67 6.36
CA ILE A 423 -12.05 9.94 7.68
C ILE A 423 -13.17 10.53 8.55
N ARG A 424 -13.50 9.84 9.65
CA ARG A 424 -14.67 10.20 10.47
C ARG A 424 -14.54 11.57 11.13
N ASP A 425 -13.36 11.86 11.67
CA ASP A 425 -12.98 13.14 12.26
C ASP A 425 -11.58 13.50 11.73
N PRO A 426 -11.49 14.27 10.62
CA PRO A 426 -10.22 14.63 10.01
C PRO A 426 -9.26 15.34 10.96
N ASP A 427 -9.77 16.21 11.84
CA ASP A 427 -8.95 17.00 12.76
C ASP A 427 -8.38 16.15 13.89
N SER A 428 -9.17 15.22 14.44
CA SER A 428 -8.68 14.24 15.42
C SER A 428 -7.69 13.27 14.78
N TRP A 429 -8.02 12.76 13.58
CA TRP A 429 -7.17 11.83 12.85
C TRP A 429 -5.81 12.43 12.51
N ILE A 430 -5.75 13.64 11.96
CA ILE A 430 -4.47 14.25 11.61
C ILE A 430 -3.65 14.60 12.85
N ARG A 431 -4.27 15.10 13.94
CA ARG A 431 -3.55 15.36 15.20
C ARG A 431 -2.92 14.10 15.78
N LYS A 432 -3.65 12.98 15.72
CA LYS A 432 -3.16 11.67 16.16
C LYS A 432 -2.08 11.11 15.23
N VAL A 433 -2.40 10.93 13.95
CA VAL A 433 -1.51 10.25 12.99
C VAL A 433 -0.31 11.13 12.63
N ALA A 434 -0.50 12.39 12.26
CA ALA A 434 0.60 13.29 11.91
C ALA A 434 1.33 13.82 13.15
N GLY A 435 0.60 14.25 14.17
CA GLY A 435 1.15 14.88 15.37
C GLY A 435 1.74 13.87 16.37
N GLU A 436 0.86 13.17 17.08
CA GLU A 436 1.28 12.30 18.20
C GLU A 436 2.09 11.09 17.73
N GLU A 437 1.72 10.48 16.61
CA GLU A 437 2.36 9.26 16.10
C GLU A 437 3.49 9.56 15.10
N ARG A 438 3.71 10.83 14.74
CA ARG A 438 4.76 11.26 13.80
C ARG A 438 4.65 10.65 12.40
N GLY A 439 3.42 10.38 11.93
CA GLY A 439 3.15 9.75 10.63
C GLY A 439 3.70 10.51 9.42
N LEU A 440 3.70 11.84 9.46
CA LEU A 440 4.33 12.66 8.40
C LEU A 440 5.85 12.52 8.42
N SER A 441 6.47 12.56 9.60
CA SER A 441 7.91 12.33 9.74
C SER A 441 8.27 10.93 9.23
N ARG A 442 7.47 9.89 9.51
CA ARG A 442 7.69 8.53 8.97
C ARG A 442 7.61 8.47 7.45
N ALA A 443 6.66 9.18 6.84
CA ALA A 443 6.48 9.24 5.39
C ALA A 443 7.60 10.03 4.69
N ALA A 444 8.11 11.09 5.32
CA ALA A 444 9.13 11.97 4.74
C ALA A 444 10.57 11.48 4.97
N LEU A 445 10.95 11.21 6.22
CA LEU A 445 12.35 11.07 6.66
C LEU A 445 13.09 9.89 6.01
N PHE A 446 12.37 8.82 5.71
CA PHE A 446 12.90 7.60 5.10
C PHE A 446 12.11 7.18 3.86
N GLY A 447 11.27 8.08 3.32
CA GLY A 447 10.47 7.83 2.13
C GLY A 447 11.24 8.02 0.82
N ASN A 448 12.40 8.70 0.82
CA ASN A 448 13.18 8.96 -0.40
C ASN A 448 14.02 7.76 -0.83
N VAL A 449 13.33 6.74 -1.32
CA VAL A 449 13.94 5.50 -1.80
C VAL A 449 14.81 5.73 -3.04
N LEU A 450 14.54 6.77 -3.84
CA LEU A 450 15.34 7.07 -5.02
C LEU A 450 16.79 7.42 -4.64
N VAL A 451 16.99 8.28 -3.64
CA VAL A 451 18.34 8.61 -3.13
C VAL A 451 18.96 7.44 -2.40
N LEU A 452 18.19 6.77 -1.53
CA LEU A 452 18.67 5.60 -0.78
C LEU A 452 19.13 4.49 -1.72
N GLY A 453 18.36 4.19 -2.77
CA GLY A 453 18.66 3.21 -3.79
C GLY A 453 19.97 3.51 -4.52
N ARG A 454 20.19 4.77 -4.90
CA ARG A 454 21.45 5.19 -5.53
C ARG A 454 22.64 5.07 -4.58
N ASN A 455 22.47 5.41 -3.30
CA ASN A 455 23.54 5.30 -2.31
C ASN A 455 23.89 3.84 -1.98
N VAL A 456 22.90 2.95 -2.01
CA VAL A 456 23.07 1.52 -1.68
C VAL A 456 23.56 0.71 -2.88
N PHE A 457 22.97 0.92 -4.06
CA PHE A 457 23.19 0.09 -5.25
C PHE A 457 24.02 0.77 -6.35
N GLY A 458 24.41 2.02 -6.17
CA GLY A 458 25.15 2.80 -7.16
C GLY A 458 24.26 3.48 -8.20
N SER A 459 24.90 4.08 -9.22
CA SER A 459 24.22 4.85 -10.27
C SER A 459 23.56 4.00 -11.35
N ASP A 460 23.91 2.72 -11.45
CA ASP A 460 23.40 1.79 -12.47
C ASP A 460 22.90 0.49 -11.81
N PRO A 461 21.75 0.54 -11.10
CA PRO A 461 21.23 -0.63 -10.41
C PRO A 461 20.67 -1.65 -11.41
N LYS A 462 21.01 -2.94 -11.20
CA LYS A 462 20.51 -4.08 -11.98
C LYS A 462 19.05 -4.43 -11.65
N VAL A 463 18.12 -3.63 -12.14
CA VAL A 463 16.68 -3.69 -11.82
C VAL A 463 15.86 -4.55 -12.78
N LYS A 464 16.45 -5.02 -13.89
CA LYS A 464 15.82 -5.89 -14.88
C LYS A 464 16.41 -7.30 -14.81
N LEU A 465 15.67 -8.29 -15.31
CA LEU A 465 16.16 -9.67 -15.28
C LEU A 465 17.37 -9.85 -16.22
N GLN A 466 17.33 -9.21 -17.38
CA GLN A 466 18.40 -9.28 -18.38
C GLN A 466 19.75 -8.75 -17.86
N ASP A 467 19.74 -7.83 -16.88
CA ASP A 467 20.98 -7.30 -16.26
C ASP A 467 21.79 -8.38 -15.52
N TRP A 468 21.16 -9.52 -15.23
CA TRP A 468 21.73 -10.67 -14.51
C TRP A 468 22.16 -11.82 -15.42
N ILE A 469 21.83 -11.77 -16.71
CA ILE A 469 22.16 -12.81 -17.69
C ILE A 469 23.34 -12.34 -18.53
N SER A 470 24.42 -13.11 -18.52
CA SER A 470 25.65 -12.83 -19.28
C SER A 470 25.61 -13.51 -20.65
N GLU A 471 26.42 -13.04 -21.61
CA GLU A 471 26.53 -13.67 -22.94
C GLU A 471 27.03 -15.13 -22.88
N ASP A 472 27.84 -15.46 -21.87
CA ASP A 472 28.37 -16.81 -21.64
C ASP A 472 27.38 -17.75 -20.93
N ASP A 473 26.21 -17.26 -20.48
CA ASP A 473 25.22 -18.09 -19.79
C ASP A 473 24.42 -18.96 -20.77
N SER A 474 24.16 -20.20 -20.37
CA SER A 474 23.42 -21.15 -21.21
C SER A 474 21.97 -20.73 -21.38
N LEU A 475 21.47 -20.77 -22.61
CA LEU A 475 20.07 -20.54 -22.92
C LEU A 475 19.30 -21.86 -23.00
N TRP A 476 18.65 -22.23 -21.91
CA TRP A 476 17.92 -23.50 -21.79
C TRP A 476 16.68 -23.54 -22.70
N GLU A 477 16.36 -24.71 -23.25
CA GLU A 477 15.16 -24.91 -24.08
C GLU A 477 13.89 -24.98 -23.22
N VAL A 478 12.76 -24.45 -23.69
CA VAL A 478 11.46 -24.65 -23.04
C VAL A 478 10.85 -25.95 -23.56
N LYS A 479 10.89 -27.02 -22.75
CA LYS A 479 10.38 -28.35 -23.11
C LYS A 479 8.90 -28.56 -22.74
N ARG A 480 8.34 -27.68 -21.91
CA ARG A 480 6.95 -27.75 -21.43
C ARG A 480 5.99 -26.96 -22.31
N ASP A 481 4.89 -27.59 -22.68
CA ASP A 481 3.74 -27.01 -23.38
C ASP A 481 2.52 -26.79 -22.46
N VAL A 482 2.53 -27.43 -21.30
CA VAL A 482 1.53 -27.31 -20.24
C VAL A 482 2.18 -27.00 -18.89
N HIS A 483 1.39 -26.44 -17.98
CA HIS A 483 1.88 -26.13 -16.65
C HIS A 483 2.25 -27.43 -15.92
N TRP A 484 3.39 -27.42 -15.23
CA TRP A 484 3.96 -28.59 -14.56
C TRP A 484 3.01 -29.25 -13.59
N ARG A 485 2.22 -28.42 -12.90
CA ARG A 485 1.17 -28.85 -11.99
C ARG A 485 -0.11 -29.04 -12.78
N PRO A 486 -0.67 -30.26 -12.84
CA PRO A 486 -1.97 -30.50 -13.45
C PRO A 486 -3.01 -29.57 -12.82
N LYS A 487 -3.85 -28.91 -13.63
CA LYS A 487 -4.98 -28.15 -13.09
C LYS A 487 -5.84 -29.11 -12.27
N SER A 488 -5.97 -28.87 -10.96
CA SER A 488 -7.01 -29.55 -10.20
C SER A 488 -8.34 -29.20 -10.87
N LEU A 489 -9.09 -30.21 -11.34
CA LEU A 489 -10.47 -29.99 -11.76
C LEU A 489 -11.18 -29.22 -10.63
N PRO A 490 -11.83 -28.08 -10.90
CA PRO A 490 -12.68 -27.43 -9.92
C PRO A 490 -13.79 -28.43 -9.56
N GLY A 491 -13.61 -29.18 -8.48
CA GLY A 491 -14.49 -30.30 -8.16
C GLY A 491 -14.01 -31.31 -7.12
N ALA A 492 -12.71 -31.38 -6.77
CA ALA A 492 -12.25 -32.36 -5.77
C ALA A 492 -12.60 -31.96 -4.31
N ASN A 493 -12.86 -30.68 -4.05
CA ASN A 493 -13.55 -30.21 -2.85
C ASN A 493 -14.82 -29.46 -3.28
N GLY A 494 -15.77 -30.20 -3.84
CA GLY A 494 -17.10 -29.72 -4.22
C GLY A 494 -17.97 -29.30 -3.02
N LYS A 495 -17.54 -28.31 -2.23
CA LYS A 495 -18.52 -27.47 -1.55
C LYS A 495 -19.00 -26.48 -2.59
N LEU A 496 -20.20 -26.72 -3.14
CA LEU A 496 -20.98 -25.66 -3.78
C LEU A 496 -20.84 -24.42 -2.91
N ALA A 497 -20.38 -23.30 -3.49
CA ALA A 497 -20.29 -22.04 -2.78
C ALA A 497 -21.66 -21.77 -2.15
N GLN A 498 -21.75 -21.97 -0.83
CA GLN A 498 -23.00 -21.76 -0.11
C GLN A 498 -23.27 -20.26 -0.18
N SER A 499 -24.49 -19.88 -0.54
CA SER A 499 -24.92 -18.49 -0.47
C SER A 499 -24.62 -17.94 0.93
N LEU A 500 -23.95 -16.79 1.03
CA LEU A 500 -23.75 -16.09 2.30
C LEU A 500 -25.09 -16.01 3.03
N LYS A 501 -25.10 -16.46 4.29
CA LYS A 501 -26.24 -16.30 5.19
C LYS A 501 -25.88 -15.24 6.21
N PHE A 502 -26.82 -14.34 6.48
CA PHE A 502 -26.67 -13.40 7.57
C PHE A 502 -26.61 -14.15 8.90
N GLY A 503 -25.65 -13.79 9.74
CA GLY A 503 -25.60 -14.30 11.11
C GLY A 503 -26.82 -13.83 11.90
N SER A 504 -27.30 -14.66 12.83
CA SER A 504 -28.40 -14.34 13.75
C SER A 504 -27.92 -14.02 15.18
N ALA A 505 -26.61 -14.12 15.42
CA ALA A 505 -25.97 -13.85 16.70
C ALA A 505 -25.24 -12.49 16.69
N PRO A 506 -24.95 -11.91 17.87
CA PRO A 506 -24.05 -10.77 17.98
C PRO A 506 -22.72 -11.04 17.29
N GLN A 507 -22.09 -9.99 16.75
CA GLN A 507 -20.80 -10.11 16.09
C GLN A 507 -19.74 -10.63 17.09
N PRO A 508 -19.03 -11.74 16.78
CA PRO A 508 -17.95 -12.25 17.62
C PRO A 508 -16.88 -11.20 17.93
N ASP A 509 -16.42 -11.14 19.18
CA ASP A 509 -15.40 -10.18 19.62
C ASP A 509 -14.08 -10.35 18.84
N ASP A 510 -13.71 -11.57 18.48
CA ASP A 510 -12.51 -11.87 17.69
C ASP A 510 -12.55 -11.27 16.27
N LEU A 511 -13.75 -11.06 15.70
CA LEU A 511 -13.90 -10.34 14.43
C LEU A 511 -13.73 -8.83 14.57
N MET A 512 -13.83 -8.30 15.79
CA MET A 512 -13.64 -6.88 16.12
C MET A 512 -12.18 -6.55 16.47
N ASP A 513 -11.34 -7.56 16.76
CA ASP A 513 -9.91 -7.36 16.96
C ASP A 513 -9.19 -7.21 15.61
N THR A 514 -8.92 -5.96 15.24
CA THR A 514 -8.16 -5.59 14.04
C THR A 514 -6.67 -5.38 14.33
N SER A 515 -6.21 -5.60 15.57
CA SER A 515 -4.88 -5.19 16.04
C SER A 515 -3.71 -5.97 15.45
N GLN A 516 -3.96 -7.15 14.86
CA GLN A 516 -2.95 -7.97 14.17
C GLN A 516 -3.25 -8.19 12.68
N ARG A 517 -4.41 -7.74 12.21
CA ARG A 517 -4.91 -8.03 10.86
C ARG A 517 -4.09 -7.26 9.83
N LYS A 518 -3.61 -7.92 8.78
CA LYS A 518 -2.84 -7.26 7.70
C LYS A 518 -3.74 -6.35 6.86
N HIS A 519 -3.18 -5.28 6.28
CA HIS A 519 -3.93 -4.41 5.35
C HIS A 519 -4.41 -5.17 4.11
N SER A 520 -3.71 -6.24 3.72
CA SER A 520 -4.05 -7.15 2.63
C SER A 520 -5.11 -8.20 2.98
N GLU A 521 -5.42 -8.41 4.26
CA GLU A 521 -6.51 -9.30 4.73
C GLU A 521 -7.87 -8.59 4.76
N ARG A 522 -7.89 -7.35 4.28
CA ARG A 522 -9.08 -6.52 4.08
C ARG A 522 -9.34 -6.41 2.59
N ARG A 523 -10.60 -6.17 2.22
CA ARG A 523 -10.98 -5.94 0.83
C ARG A 523 -12.00 -4.83 0.75
N VAL A 524 -11.74 -3.82 -0.07
CA VAL A 524 -12.77 -2.88 -0.48
C VAL A 524 -13.42 -3.39 -1.75
N VAL A 525 -14.75 -3.40 -1.78
CA VAL A 525 -15.52 -3.77 -2.96
C VAL A 525 -16.51 -2.66 -3.21
N SER A 526 -16.26 -1.88 -4.26
CA SER A 526 -17.07 -0.71 -4.53
C SER A 526 -17.24 -0.49 -6.03
N PRO A 527 -18.49 -0.53 -6.54
CA PRO A 527 -18.81 0.03 -7.83
C PRO A 527 -18.96 1.55 -7.78
N ILE A 528 -18.91 2.16 -6.60
CA ILE A 528 -19.21 3.57 -6.38
C ILE A 528 -17.90 4.35 -6.28
N ASP A 529 -17.60 5.17 -7.30
CA ASP A 529 -16.70 6.31 -7.12
C ASP A 529 -17.45 7.40 -6.36
N VAL A 530 -17.10 7.58 -5.09
CA VAL A 530 -17.78 8.52 -4.19
C VAL A 530 -17.69 9.95 -4.73
N SER A 531 -16.53 10.33 -5.27
CA SER A 531 -16.27 11.68 -5.76
C SER A 531 -17.09 11.99 -7.02
N THR A 532 -17.07 11.09 -8.01
CA THR A 532 -17.86 11.24 -9.25
C THR A 532 -19.36 11.20 -8.95
N TRP A 533 -19.82 10.31 -8.06
CA TRP A 533 -21.23 10.21 -7.71
C TRP A 533 -21.76 11.47 -7.02
N ASN A 534 -20.97 12.04 -6.11
CA ASN A 534 -21.33 13.27 -5.41
C ASN A 534 -21.39 14.45 -6.39
N ALA A 535 -20.43 14.56 -7.31
CA ALA A 535 -20.45 15.57 -8.38
C ALA A 535 -21.67 15.43 -9.30
N ALA A 536 -22.06 14.20 -9.64
CA ALA A 536 -23.23 13.93 -10.48
C ALA A 536 -24.56 14.36 -9.84
N GLY A 537 -24.64 14.35 -8.51
CA GLY A 537 -25.84 14.77 -7.77
C GLY A 537 -27.05 13.91 -8.11
N TRP A 538 -26.96 12.58 -7.88
CA TRP A 538 -28.08 11.66 -8.05
C TRP A 538 -29.28 12.10 -7.21
N GLY A 539 -30.44 12.30 -7.84
CA GLY A 539 -31.62 12.86 -7.19
C GLY A 539 -32.95 12.21 -7.58
N GLY A 540 -32.95 11.19 -8.43
CA GLY A 540 -34.18 10.53 -8.86
C GLY A 540 -33.95 9.17 -9.51
N ALA A 541 -35.01 8.37 -9.57
CA ALA A 541 -35.12 7.22 -10.46
C ALA A 541 -36.37 7.40 -11.33
N CYS A 542 -36.21 7.32 -12.65
CA CYS A 542 -37.32 7.35 -13.61
C CYS A 542 -37.52 5.96 -14.21
N TYR A 543 -38.78 5.58 -14.43
CA TYR A 543 -39.14 4.29 -15.01
C TYR A 543 -39.88 4.50 -16.33
N GLY A 544 -39.49 3.77 -17.37
CA GLY A 544 -40.11 3.83 -18.68
C GLY A 544 -40.37 2.45 -19.24
N SER A 545 -41.43 2.30 -20.05
CA SER A 545 -41.67 1.10 -20.83
C SER A 545 -42.43 1.46 -22.11
N ASP A 546 -42.00 0.89 -23.23
CA ASP A 546 -42.74 0.90 -24.49
C ASP A 546 -43.60 -0.37 -24.67
N PHE A 547 -43.61 -1.25 -23.66
CA PHE A 547 -44.28 -2.55 -23.60
C PHE A 547 -43.82 -3.58 -24.66
N MET A 548 -42.84 -3.23 -25.49
CA MET A 548 -42.31 -4.08 -26.56
C MET A 548 -40.91 -4.62 -26.23
N ARG A 549 -40.18 -3.93 -25.36
CA ARG A 549 -38.80 -4.23 -24.95
C ARG A 549 -38.70 -4.30 -23.42
N PRO A 550 -37.59 -4.86 -22.88
CA PRO A 550 -37.30 -4.76 -21.45
C PRO A 550 -37.48 -3.32 -20.94
N PRO A 551 -38.11 -3.12 -19.76
CA PRO A 551 -38.36 -1.78 -19.24
C PRO A 551 -37.05 -1.05 -18.92
N ILE A 552 -37.14 0.26 -18.76
CA ILE A 552 -36.02 1.15 -18.47
C ILE A 552 -36.11 1.64 -17.03
N MET A 553 -34.97 1.64 -16.33
CA MET A 553 -34.74 2.36 -15.09
C MET A 553 -33.63 3.39 -15.35
N SER A 554 -33.96 4.67 -15.24
CA SER A 554 -33.00 5.76 -15.41
C SER A 554 -32.58 6.32 -14.06
N LEU A 555 -31.27 6.37 -13.79
CA LEU A 555 -30.71 7.10 -12.64
C LEU A 555 -30.59 8.57 -13.03
N MET A 556 -31.26 9.45 -12.28
CA MET A 556 -31.46 10.84 -12.65
C MET A 556 -30.48 11.74 -11.91
N PHE A 557 -29.58 12.38 -12.66
CA PHE A 557 -28.46 13.18 -12.16
C PHE A 557 -28.66 14.67 -12.44
N ARG A 558 -28.22 15.54 -11.52
CA ARG A 558 -28.21 16.99 -11.75
C ARG A 558 -27.17 17.38 -12.79
N ASP A 559 -26.00 16.75 -12.72
CA ASP A 559 -24.94 16.85 -13.73
C ASP A 559 -24.93 15.55 -14.55
N LEU A 560 -25.44 15.63 -15.78
CA LEU A 560 -25.56 14.48 -16.67
C LEU A 560 -24.19 14.00 -17.18
N ASP A 561 -23.20 14.88 -17.36
CA ASP A 561 -21.88 14.50 -17.84
C ASP A 561 -21.14 13.69 -16.77
N ALA A 562 -21.25 14.11 -15.51
CA ALA A 562 -20.76 13.34 -14.38
C ALA A 562 -21.50 11.99 -14.23
N GLY A 563 -22.82 11.97 -14.45
CA GLY A 563 -23.62 10.74 -14.50
C GLY A 563 -23.18 9.79 -15.61
N ALA A 564 -22.93 10.31 -16.81
CA ALA A 564 -22.43 9.56 -17.97
C ALA A 564 -21.06 8.93 -17.68
N ARG A 565 -20.15 9.65 -17.02
CA ARG A 565 -18.84 9.13 -16.60
C ARG A 565 -18.95 7.90 -15.71
N ILE A 566 -19.92 7.85 -14.78
CA ILE A 566 -20.16 6.66 -13.92
C ILE A 566 -20.41 5.41 -14.78
N PHE A 567 -21.31 5.52 -15.76
CA PHE A 567 -21.67 4.41 -16.64
C PHE A 567 -20.54 4.02 -17.59
N SER A 568 -19.82 4.99 -18.14
CA SER A 568 -18.63 4.75 -18.97
C SER A 568 -17.54 4.03 -18.19
N ASN A 569 -17.27 4.44 -16.95
CA ASN A 569 -16.28 3.79 -16.08
C ASN A 569 -16.66 2.35 -15.75
N TRP A 570 -17.94 2.06 -15.48
CA TRP A 570 -18.41 0.68 -15.29
C TRP A 570 -18.20 -0.20 -16.52
N ARG A 571 -18.47 0.34 -17.72
CA ARG A 571 -18.24 -0.38 -18.99
C ARG A 571 -16.75 -0.65 -19.23
N THR A 572 -15.89 0.34 -19.01
CA THR A 572 -14.44 0.17 -19.13
C THR A 572 -13.91 -0.85 -18.13
N ARG A 573 -14.43 -0.84 -16.91
CA ARG A 573 -13.94 -1.68 -15.81
C ARG A 573 -14.34 -3.15 -15.92
N TRP A 574 -15.61 -3.45 -16.25
CA TRP A 574 -16.10 -4.83 -16.25
C TRP A 574 -16.57 -5.34 -17.63
N GLY A 575 -16.56 -4.49 -18.65
CA GLY A 575 -17.20 -4.79 -19.93
C GLY A 575 -18.72 -4.89 -19.81
N VAL A 576 -19.40 -5.12 -20.94
CA VAL A 576 -20.88 -5.16 -20.98
C VAL A 576 -21.46 -6.31 -20.15
N GLN A 577 -20.79 -7.47 -20.13
CA GLN A 577 -21.28 -8.65 -19.41
C GLN A 577 -20.91 -8.64 -17.91
N GLY A 578 -19.72 -8.15 -17.55
CA GLY A 578 -19.26 -8.18 -16.15
C GLY A 578 -20.01 -7.21 -15.24
N VAL A 579 -20.62 -6.16 -15.79
CA VAL A 579 -21.48 -5.21 -15.03
C VAL A 579 -22.64 -5.92 -14.34
N GLU A 580 -23.22 -6.96 -14.97
CA GLU A 580 -24.33 -7.72 -14.37
C GLU A 580 -23.91 -8.35 -13.04
N ASP A 581 -22.68 -8.86 -13.00
CA ASP A 581 -22.15 -9.60 -11.87
C ASP A 581 -21.59 -8.68 -10.79
N ALA A 582 -21.07 -7.51 -11.16
CA ALA A 582 -20.46 -6.56 -10.23
C ALA A 582 -21.48 -5.60 -9.57
N LEU A 583 -22.50 -5.16 -10.32
CA LEU A 583 -23.44 -4.13 -9.88
C LEU A 583 -24.76 -4.72 -9.40
N ARG A 584 -25.18 -4.36 -8.20
CA ARG A 584 -26.49 -4.68 -7.62
C ARG A 584 -27.38 -3.44 -7.60
N VAL A 585 -28.62 -3.64 -8.02
CA VAL A 585 -29.71 -2.68 -7.84
C VAL A 585 -30.78 -3.33 -6.97
N ALA A 586 -31.16 -2.68 -5.88
CA ALA A 586 -32.24 -3.11 -5.00
C ALA A 586 -33.28 -2.02 -4.78
N ILE A 587 -34.52 -2.45 -4.57
CA ILE A 587 -35.67 -1.60 -4.29
C ILE A 587 -36.24 -2.08 -2.96
N VAL A 588 -36.08 -1.27 -1.92
CA VAL A 588 -36.60 -1.55 -0.58
C VAL A 588 -37.94 -0.86 -0.41
N THR A 589 -39.03 -1.64 -0.41
CA THR A 589 -40.41 -1.12 -0.31
C THR A 589 -40.90 -1.06 1.14
N GLY A 590 -41.91 -0.23 1.41
CA GLY A 590 -42.53 -0.15 2.73
C GLY A 590 -41.60 0.45 3.81
N VAL A 591 -40.69 1.35 3.42
CA VAL A 591 -39.75 2.01 4.35
C VAL A 591 -40.44 2.99 5.30
N SER A 592 -41.68 3.39 5.01
CA SER A 592 -42.51 4.25 5.85
C SER A 592 -43.93 3.70 5.95
N LYS A 593 -44.43 3.57 7.18
CA LYS A 593 -45.82 3.26 7.49
C LYS A 593 -46.75 4.44 7.23
N ARG A 594 -46.25 5.66 7.39
CA ARG A 594 -47.02 6.90 7.15
C ARG A 594 -47.25 7.14 5.66
N ASN A 595 -46.25 6.80 4.84
CA ASN A 595 -46.27 6.99 3.39
C ASN A 595 -46.04 5.64 2.68
N PRO A 596 -47.09 4.85 2.43
CA PRO A 596 -46.99 3.49 1.87
C PRO A 596 -46.27 3.36 0.52
N HIS A 597 -46.24 4.43 -0.27
CA HIS A 597 -45.63 4.45 -1.61
C HIS A 597 -44.15 4.81 -1.58
N HIS A 598 -43.61 5.22 -0.43
CA HIS A 598 -42.19 5.51 -0.30
C HIS A 598 -41.37 4.21 -0.34
N TYR A 599 -40.24 4.27 -1.04
CA TYR A 599 -39.29 3.17 -1.16
C TYR A 599 -37.87 3.72 -1.29
N ALA A 600 -36.87 2.88 -1.09
CA ALA A 600 -35.48 3.23 -1.34
C ALA A 600 -34.92 2.48 -2.54
N VAL A 601 -34.18 3.16 -3.41
CA VAL A 601 -33.35 2.54 -4.44
C VAL A 601 -31.93 2.47 -3.91
N VAL A 602 -31.34 1.27 -3.93
CA VAL A 602 -29.97 1.01 -3.52
C VAL A 602 -29.16 0.57 -4.73
N VAL A 603 -28.04 1.24 -4.97
CA VAL A 603 -27.06 0.87 -5.99
C VAL A 603 -25.73 0.58 -5.29
N GLY A 604 -25.20 -0.63 -5.45
CA GLY A 604 -24.02 -1.07 -4.71
C GLY A 604 -23.40 -2.35 -5.27
N PRO A 605 -22.40 -2.94 -4.61
CA PRO A 605 -21.78 -4.17 -5.08
C PRO A 605 -22.73 -5.37 -4.96
N ASN A 606 -22.58 -6.34 -5.85
CA ASN A 606 -23.27 -7.61 -5.74
C ASN A 606 -22.56 -8.58 -4.78
N ILE A 607 -22.82 -8.40 -3.48
CA ILE A 607 -22.20 -9.17 -2.39
C ILE A 607 -22.48 -10.68 -2.53
N GLY A 608 -23.66 -11.06 -3.00
CA GLY A 608 -24.06 -12.46 -3.16
C GLY A 608 -23.15 -13.22 -4.15
N ARG A 609 -22.72 -12.56 -5.23
CA ARG A 609 -21.78 -13.16 -6.19
C ARG A 609 -20.33 -13.07 -5.75
N LEU A 610 -19.98 -12.03 -5.01
CA LEU A 610 -18.64 -11.82 -4.46
C LEU A 610 -18.19 -12.94 -3.50
N SER A 611 -19.15 -13.58 -2.82
CA SER A 611 -18.92 -14.66 -1.85
C SER A 611 -18.13 -15.86 -2.39
N ARG A 612 -18.16 -16.09 -3.72
CA ARG A 612 -17.46 -17.22 -4.36
C ARG A 612 -15.93 -17.10 -4.31
N ASP A 613 -15.45 -15.86 -4.20
CA ASP A 613 -14.02 -15.53 -4.30
C ASP A 613 -13.44 -15.05 -2.95
N LEU A 614 -14.25 -15.05 -1.89
CA LEU A 614 -13.80 -14.64 -0.55
C LEU A 614 -13.29 -15.84 0.24
N ARG A 615 -12.11 -15.69 0.84
CA ARG A 615 -11.60 -16.63 1.84
C ARG A 615 -12.30 -16.37 3.19
N PRO A 616 -12.50 -17.41 4.02
CA PRO A 616 -12.96 -17.21 5.39
C PRO A 616 -12.07 -16.21 6.15
N GLY A 617 -12.66 -15.35 6.99
CA GLY A 617 -11.94 -14.39 7.83
C GLY A 617 -11.65 -13.01 7.22
N VAL A 618 -11.83 -12.85 5.91
CA VAL A 618 -11.65 -11.55 5.21
C VAL A 618 -12.74 -10.55 5.62
N ILE A 619 -12.34 -9.34 6.02
CA ILE A 619 -13.26 -8.21 6.18
C ILE A 619 -13.46 -7.54 4.82
N VAL A 620 -14.73 -7.33 4.46
CA VAL A 620 -15.10 -6.64 3.23
C VAL A 620 -15.81 -5.34 3.56
N SER A 621 -15.23 -4.24 3.08
CA SER A 621 -15.85 -2.91 3.11
C SER A 621 -16.57 -2.66 1.79
N THR A 622 -17.84 -2.30 1.86
CA THR A 622 -18.67 -2.04 0.67
C THR A 622 -19.25 -0.65 0.70
N VAL A 623 -19.37 -0.03 -0.47
CA VAL A 623 -20.04 1.27 -0.62
C VAL A 623 -21.29 1.09 -1.46
N SER A 624 -22.41 1.56 -0.91
CA SER A 624 -23.68 1.64 -1.62
C SER A 624 -24.18 3.08 -1.63
N ARG A 625 -24.91 3.44 -2.68
CA ARG A 625 -25.67 4.68 -2.78
C ARG A 625 -27.15 4.37 -2.61
N ILE A 626 -27.82 5.21 -1.85
CA ILE A 626 -29.22 5.03 -1.46
C ILE A 626 -29.96 6.30 -1.83
N LEU A 627 -31.09 6.15 -2.49
CA LEU A 627 -32.01 7.24 -2.78
C LEU A 627 -33.40 6.86 -2.30
N HIS A 628 -33.93 7.63 -1.35
CA HIS A 628 -35.32 7.51 -0.92
C HIS A 628 -36.23 8.22 -1.91
N MET A 629 -37.13 7.47 -2.52
CA MET A 629 -38.14 7.95 -3.45
C MET A 629 -39.43 8.23 -2.68
N THR A 630 -40.00 9.41 -2.91
CA THR A 630 -41.22 9.88 -2.25
C THR A 630 -42.34 10.13 -3.26
N PRO A 631 -42.79 9.11 -4.02
CA PRO A 631 -43.87 9.31 -4.97
C PRO A 631 -45.22 9.38 -4.26
N ASP A 632 -46.14 10.17 -4.82
CA ASP A 632 -47.53 10.24 -4.34
C ASP A 632 -48.32 8.97 -4.67
N SER A 633 -47.80 8.13 -5.58
CA SER A 633 -48.53 7.01 -6.15
C SER A 633 -47.59 5.87 -6.63
N PRO A 634 -48.04 4.60 -6.65
CA PRO A 634 -47.16 3.46 -6.90
C PRO A 634 -47.06 3.05 -8.39
N GLU A 635 -47.79 3.69 -9.30
CA GLU A 635 -48.02 3.20 -10.67
C GLU A 635 -46.74 3.04 -11.48
N ASN A 636 -45.79 3.97 -11.36
CA ASN A 636 -44.54 3.93 -12.12
C ASN A 636 -43.68 2.71 -11.72
N LEU A 637 -43.50 2.50 -10.42
CA LEU A 637 -42.75 1.36 -9.89
C LEU A 637 -43.49 0.04 -10.17
N ASN A 638 -44.80 -0.02 -9.94
CA ASN A 638 -45.60 -1.21 -10.19
C ASN A 638 -45.58 -1.59 -11.68
N THR A 639 -45.64 -0.61 -12.58
CA THR A 639 -45.53 -0.84 -14.03
C THR A 639 -44.15 -1.38 -14.39
N PHE A 640 -43.08 -0.77 -13.88
CA PHE A 640 -41.72 -1.28 -14.07
C PHE A 640 -41.58 -2.73 -13.61
N LEU A 641 -42.00 -3.05 -12.38
CA LEU A 641 -41.88 -4.39 -11.82
C LEU A 641 -42.71 -5.42 -12.58
N ARG A 642 -43.90 -5.05 -13.04
CA ARG A 642 -44.75 -5.91 -13.89
C ARG A 642 -44.08 -6.22 -15.22
N GLU A 643 -43.53 -5.22 -15.89
CA GLU A 643 -42.83 -5.43 -17.17
C GLU A 643 -41.50 -6.18 -16.97
N TYR A 644 -40.75 -5.90 -15.91
CA TYR A 644 -39.57 -6.68 -15.53
C TYR A 644 -39.93 -8.15 -15.29
N GLY A 645 -41.07 -8.45 -14.66
CA GLY A 645 -41.57 -9.80 -14.46
C GLY A 645 -41.79 -10.57 -15.77
N LYS A 646 -42.19 -9.87 -16.85
CA LYS A 646 -42.36 -10.44 -18.20
C LYS A 646 -41.02 -10.68 -18.90
N PHE A 647 -40.16 -9.66 -18.95
CA PHE A 647 -38.92 -9.71 -19.74
C PHE A 647 -37.74 -10.36 -19.01
N ARG A 648 -37.77 -10.42 -17.66
CA ARG A 648 -36.67 -10.86 -16.79
C ARG A 648 -35.35 -10.12 -17.04
N ALA A 649 -35.45 -8.89 -17.52
CA ALA A 649 -34.35 -7.97 -17.77
C ALA A 649 -34.88 -6.53 -17.77
N PHE A 650 -33.99 -5.55 -17.58
CA PHE A 650 -34.26 -4.13 -17.74
C PHE A 650 -33.00 -3.40 -18.21
N PHE A 651 -33.17 -2.20 -18.78
CA PHE A 651 -32.07 -1.30 -19.10
C PHE A 651 -31.85 -0.31 -17.97
N LEU A 652 -30.65 -0.30 -17.40
CA LEU A 652 -30.20 0.75 -16.49
C LEU A 652 -29.49 1.83 -17.31
N VAL A 653 -29.93 3.09 -17.22
CA VAL A 653 -29.41 4.21 -18.02
C VAL A 653 -29.15 5.45 -17.16
N PRO A 654 -28.19 6.33 -17.51
CA PRO A 654 -28.10 7.65 -16.93
C PRO A 654 -29.07 8.62 -17.62
N GLY A 655 -29.66 9.53 -16.84
CA GLY A 655 -30.51 10.60 -17.35
C GLY A 655 -30.40 11.88 -16.54
N ARG A 656 -30.83 13.01 -17.12
CA ARG A 656 -30.85 14.32 -16.47
C ARG A 656 -32.06 14.43 -15.56
N LEU A 657 -31.83 14.85 -14.32
CA LEU A 657 -32.90 15.19 -13.39
C LEU A 657 -33.71 16.38 -13.96
N PRO A 658 -35.02 16.23 -14.23
CA PRO A 658 -35.84 17.29 -14.79
C PRO A 658 -35.92 18.50 -13.85
N SER A 659 -35.92 19.70 -14.42
CA SER A 659 -36.12 20.95 -13.65
C SER A 659 -37.59 21.17 -13.23
N GLY A 660 -38.51 20.32 -13.69
CA GLY A 660 -39.94 20.35 -13.36
C GLY A 660 -40.68 19.08 -13.80
N GLN A 661 -41.89 18.85 -13.25
CA GLN A 661 -42.64 17.60 -13.41
C GLN A 661 -43.14 17.31 -14.85
N THR A 662 -43.18 18.32 -15.72
CA THR A 662 -43.73 18.22 -17.09
C THR A 662 -42.65 18.09 -18.18
N GLN A 663 -41.37 18.13 -17.83
CA GLN A 663 -40.29 18.04 -18.80
C GLN A 663 -39.88 16.58 -19.04
N THR A 664 -39.85 16.17 -20.31
CA THR A 664 -39.31 14.85 -20.68
C THR A 664 -37.84 14.78 -20.27
N PRO A 665 -37.43 13.76 -19.49
CA PRO A 665 -36.04 13.63 -19.09
C PRO A 665 -35.14 13.33 -20.29
N GLU A 666 -34.00 14.02 -20.35
CA GLU A 666 -32.91 13.65 -21.24
C GLU A 666 -32.28 12.36 -20.75
N ILE A 667 -32.24 11.32 -21.59
CA ILE A 667 -31.74 9.97 -21.25
C ILE A 667 -30.68 9.57 -22.28
N LEU A 668 -29.54 9.10 -21.80
CA LEU A 668 -28.42 8.66 -22.64
C LEU A 668 -28.50 7.14 -22.89
N TYR A 669 -29.32 6.75 -23.87
CA TYR A 669 -29.57 5.35 -24.19
C TYR A 669 -28.33 4.60 -24.71
N GLU A 670 -27.39 5.31 -25.31
CA GLU A 670 -26.11 4.77 -25.77
C GLU A 670 -25.25 4.23 -24.61
N LEU A 671 -25.49 4.69 -23.38
CA LEU A 671 -24.84 4.23 -22.15
C LEU A 671 -25.63 3.13 -21.40
N ALA A 672 -26.72 2.62 -21.97
CA ALA A 672 -27.54 1.58 -21.35
C ALA A 672 -26.76 0.33 -20.92
N LEU A 673 -27.06 -0.16 -19.73
CA LEU A 673 -26.56 -1.41 -19.18
C LEU A 673 -27.71 -2.40 -19.08
N VAL A 674 -27.52 -3.60 -19.61
CA VAL A 674 -28.52 -4.67 -19.48
C VAL A 674 -28.39 -5.30 -18.10
N LYS A 675 -29.45 -5.23 -17.31
CA LYS A 675 -29.53 -5.88 -16.00
C LYS A 675 -30.56 -6.98 -16.01
N ARG A 676 -30.23 -8.16 -15.48
CA ARG A 676 -31.14 -9.32 -15.38
C ARG A 676 -31.68 -9.52 -13.97
N SER A 677 -30.96 -9.07 -12.96
CA SER A 677 -31.41 -9.06 -11.56
C SER A 677 -31.74 -7.65 -11.06
N VAL A 678 -32.89 -7.51 -10.41
CA VAL A 678 -33.20 -6.42 -9.46
C VAL A 678 -33.78 -7.05 -8.19
N ASP A 679 -33.23 -6.66 -7.04
CA ASP A 679 -33.69 -7.20 -5.75
C ASP A 679 -34.83 -6.33 -5.23
N VAL A 680 -36.06 -6.87 -5.19
CA VAL A 680 -37.19 -6.17 -4.57
C VAL A 680 -37.41 -6.76 -3.19
N ARG A 681 -37.18 -5.95 -2.15
CA ARG A 681 -37.19 -6.41 -0.76
C ARG A 681 -38.14 -5.56 0.08
N PRO A 682 -39.12 -6.14 0.78
CA PRO A 682 -39.90 -5.37 1.72
C PRO A 682 -39.07 -5.06 2.97
N ALA A 683 -39.18 -3.83 3.49
CA ALA A 683 -38.38 -3.36 4.61
C ALA A 683 -38.53 -4.23 5.87
N TRP A 684 -39.70 -4.86 6.09
CA TRP A 684 -39.96 -5.68 7.27
C TRP A 684 -39.11 -6.96 7.35
N GLU A 685 -38.55 -7.44 6.24
CA GLU A 685 -37.67 -8.62 6.18
C GLU A 685 -36.20 -8.29 6.48
N ILE A 686 -35.82 -7.00 6.57
CA ILE A 686 -34.43 -6.57 6.75
C ILE A 686 -34.04 -6.67 8.22
N GLY A 687 -33.06 -7.52 8.55
CA GLY A 687 -32.55 -7.71 9.91
C GLY A 687 -31.35 -6.83 10.29
N GLU A 688 -30.92 -6.91 11.55
CA GLU A 688 -29.82 -6.11 12.13
C GLU A 688 -28.43 -6.35 11.51
N ASN A 689 -28.24 -7.52 10.90
CA ASN A 689 -27.00 -7.93 10.22
C ASN A 689 -27.12 -7.89 8.69
N ASP A 690 -28.24 -7.41 8.16
CA ASP A 690 -28.48 -7.29 6.73
C ASP A 690 -27.82 -6.03 6.18
N PHE A 691 -27.09 -6.12 5.06
CA PHE A 691 -26.43 -4.97 4.47
C PHE A 691 -27.43 -3.93 3.92
N ASP A 692 -28.68 -4.31 3.64
CA ASP A 692 -29.73 -3.36 3.22
C ASP A 692 -30.34 -2.58 4.40
N MET A 693 -29.92 -2.86 5.64
CA MET A 693 -30.29 -2.05 6.82
C MET A 693 -29.96 -0.57 6.63
N VAL A 694 -28.97 -0.25 5.80
CA VAL A 694 -28.61 1.13 5.44
C VAL A 694 -29.75 1.90 4.77
N ALA A 695 -30.68 1.23 4.10
CA ALA A 695 -31.80 1.83 3.39
C ALA A 695 -32.96 2.27 4.31
N LEU A 696 -32.96 1.83 5.58
CA LEU A 696 -33.97 2.21 6.56
C LEU A 696 -33.75 3.65 7.05
N LEU A 697 -34.84 4.35 7.35
CA LEU A 697 -34.85 5.72 7.87
C LEU A 697 -35.07 5.69 9.39
N ASP A 698 -34.20 6.35 10.16
CA ASP A 698 -34.20 6.26 11.63
C ASP A 698 -35.49 6.82 12.28
N ASP A 699 -36.08 7.81 11.61
CA ASP A 699 -37.25 8.61 12.01
C ASP A 699 -38.58 8.13 11.42
N GLU A 700 -38.54 7.10 10.56
CA GLU A 700 -39.74 6.44 10.04
C GLU A 700 -39.90 5.04 10.66
N ASP A 701 -41.13 4.58 10.75
CA ASP A 701 -41.43 3.19 11.10
C ASP A 701 -41.74 2.42 9.82
N PRO A 702 -41.02 1.32 9.50
CA PRO A 702 -41.32 0.49 8.35
C PRO A 702 -42.71 -0.15 8.41
N MET A 703 -43.31 -0.42 7.25
CA MET A 703 -44.57 -1.12 7.14
C MET A 703 -44.37 -2.62 7.43
N ILE A 704 -45.06 -3.12 8.44
CA ILE A 704 -45.10 -4.55 8.80
C ILE A 704 -46.50 -5.08 8.48
N PRO A 705 -46.64 -6.16 7.69
CA PRO A 705 -47.94 -6.76 7.37
C PRO A 705 -48.68 -7.25 8.61
N ASP A 706 -50.01 -7.19 8.56
CA ASP A 706 -50.87 -7.71 9.63
C ASP A 706 -50.60 -9.20 9.88
N GLY A 707 -50.43 -9.58 11.14
CA GLY A 707 -50.13 -10.95 11.57
C GLY A 707 -48.65 -11.29 11.74
N VAL A 708 -47.72 -10.38 11.40
CA VAL A 708 -46.28 -10.54 11.65
C VAL A 708 -45.90 -9.88 12.98
N VAL A 709 -45.49 -10.67 13.99
CA VAL A 709 -45.21 -10.19 15.36
C VAL A 709 -43.71 -9.94 15.59
N ASP A 710 -42.84 -10.79 15.03
CA ASP A 710 -41.39 -10.73 15.25
C ASP A 710 -40.62 -10.38 13.96
N ALA A 711 -41.02 -9.28 13.31
CA ALA A 711 -40.38 -8.84 12.06
C ALA A 711 -38.89 -8.48 12.31
N PRO A 712 -37.93 -9.01 11.51
CA PRO A 712 -36.51 -8.72 11.64
C PRO A 712 -36.16 -7.22 11.72
N VAL A 713 -36.95 -6.39 11.03
CA VAL A 713 -36.78 -4.93 10.98
C VAL A 713 -36.86 -4.24 12.34
N LEU A 714 -37.58 -4.83 13.30
CA LEU A 714 -37.73 -4.24 14.63
C LEU A 714 -36.38 -4.14 15.35
N LYS A 715 -35.57 -5.20 15.26
CA LYS A 715 -34.23 -5.19 15.87
C LYS A 715 -33.26 -4.30 15.09
N ALA A 716 -33.35 -4.29 13.76
CA ALA A 716 -32.57 -3.41 12.90
C ALA A 716 -32.80 -1.92 13.25
N MET A 717 -34.07 -1.52 13.40
CA MET A 717 -34.45 -0.16 13.79
C MET A 717 -33.99 0.20 15.20
N ALA A 718 -34.09 -0.72 16.16
CA ALA A 718 -33.58 -0.51 17.51
C ALA A 718 -32.07 -0.25 17.52
N LEU A 719 -31.29 -1.07 16.80
CA LEU A 719 -29.84 -0.91 16.67
C LEU A 719 -29.46 0.43 16.01
N ARG A 720 -30.17 0.83 14.95
CA ARG A 720 -29.93 2.11 14.27
C ARG A 720 -30.20 3.31 15.19
N ARG A 721 -31.32 3.30 15.91
CA ARG A 721 -31.71 4.37 16.85
C ARG A 721 -30.71 4.49 18.01
N ASP A 722 -30.25 3.36 18.57
CA ASP A 722 -29.19 3.35 19.59
C ASP A 722 -27.88 3.93 19.05
N ARG A 723 -27.42 3.50 17.86
CA ARG A 723 -26.21 4.06 17.22
C ARG A 723 -26.31 5.56 16.97
N ARG A 724 -27.50 6.08 16.61
CA ARG A 724 -27.74 7.51 16.41
C ARG A 724 -27.64 8.29 17.72
N SER A 725 -28.17 7.76 18.83
CA SER A 725 -28.10 8.43 20.14
C SER A 725 -26.68 8.53 20.74
N ARG A 726 -25.74 7.71 20.25
CA ARG A 726 -24.33 7.68 20.69
C ARG A 726 -23.40 8.52 19.81
N ARG A 727 -23.89 9.02 18.67
CA ARG A 727 -23.18 9.93 17.77
C ARG A 727 -23.54 11.36 18.13
#